data_AF-A0A818ZCK8-F1
#
_entry.id   AF-A0A818ZCK8-F1
#
_cell.length_a   1.000
_cell.length_b   1.000
_cell.length_c   1.000
_cell.angle_alpha   90.00
_cell.angle_beta   90.00
_cell.angle_gamma   90.00
#
_symmetry.space_group_name_H-M   'P 1'
#
loop_
_entity.id
_entity.type
_entity.pdbx_description
1 polymer ?
#
loop_
_entity_poly.entity_id
_entity_poly.type
_entity_poly.pdbx_seq_one_letter_code
_entity_poly.pdbx_strand_id
1 'polypeptide(L)'
;MFNTTTGSWTRTGNLNYERNFHTASALSNGKVLVVGGMDNDFLNSAELYDPSTGNWSITDNMHWTRAWHTATTLSNGKILVTGGMTNGNDVLKTVELYDPLIEKWKNVSSMIHSRYGHTATLLTNAKVLVIGGQDSTRNVLNSAELFDPSTETWTITGSMINERAKHTASLLRNGNVLVAGGGTGGDIFPGMGPANTSEIYDPSIGRWKSTNNMHYTRTWHTASVLENGNVLVVGGSEDDETSSYTPELYNSSTNTYVRIKDGQTKIIFNCILMANEKNIQNKIAAGCKDDGILIGLGYKPELKREFSYLSAFGQAWGTIGLAPGIAGTLVFALGSGGSVASVWTWIVGCLFQIPVALALGEMGSSMPTSGGVYYWVAKLTPAKYRPLLCWFSAYMITLGYIAGYAGAVYASTIMFLAIISMSTDGNYVPNKYHDYGVYVGFCIITSVMICFSSKILAKINEFYVFYQGLLCVALILAVVIATPSTYRNSAAFVFIDFQNTGDWKNNGWAWCLGFLTPVWVVSGFETSAALAEEAENAQKVIPFAMISSLIASLFIGAGIIIALMFTMGKNTSALLGSAFGQPVGQILYNSLGKNGAVALLFFLFLGFIFNCTNIMFAASRDMFALCRDGGFPFSAYLRILTTWKAPVRCILACCFISIIIGLLMLANSVAISSIFNTAIIAIYFGYMSPIISRLIWNDFTPGIFYLGRFSFINSVVAVLWMMFIIVLLFFPTYQTPNAEQMNYAIVVIGFVVIFCLLYYYFPKYGGKTFFRGPVRTTDSNLEVLVETTITRF
;
A
#
# COMPACT_ATOMS: atom_id res chain seq x y z
N MET A 1 -7.12 0.97 30.50
CA MET A 1 -7.49 0.47 29.16
C MET A 1 -6.24 0.21 28.34
N PHE A 2 -6.15 -0.95 27.68
CA PHE A 2 -5.04 -1.26 26.76
C PHE A 2 -5.39 -0.82 25.34
N ASN A 3 -4.51 -0.05 24.70
CA ASN A 3 -4.67 0.37 23.31
C ASN A 3 -3.81 -0.52 22.41
N THR A 4 -4.46 -1.34 21.58
CA THR A 4 -3.79 -2.32 20.70
C THR A 4 -2.96 -1.68 19.58
N THR A 5 -3.24 -0.43 19.19
CA THR A 5 -2.50 0.30 18.14
C THR A 5 -1.19 0.88 18.65
N THR A 6 -1.18 1.32 19.90
CA THR A 6 -0.01 1.97 20.53
C THR A 6 0.76 1.04 21.47
N GLY A 7 0.17 -0.11 21.84
CA GLY A 7 0.72 -1.02 22.82
C GLY A 7 0.78 -0.45 24.24
N SER A 8 0.01 0.60 24.53
CA SER A 8 0.09 1.34 25.79
C SER A 8 -1.14 1.16 26.67
N TRP A 9 -0.94 1.22 27.98
CA TRP A 9 -2.01 1.26 28.98
C TRP A 9 -2.33 2.71 29.34
N THR A 10 -3.59 3.10 29.22
CA THR A 10 -4.11 4.36 29.74
C THR A 10 -4.91 4.13 31.02
N ARG A 11 -4.74 4.99 32.01
CA ARG A 11 -5.54 4.94 33.24
C ARG A 11 -6.98 5.37 32.92
N THR A 12 -7.95 4.66 33.49
CA THR A 12 -9.39 4.94 33.39
C THR A 12 -9.94 5.27 34.78
N GLY A 13 -11.25 5.52 34.89
CA GLY A 13 -11.91 5.65 36.18
C GLY A 13 -11.72 4.42 37.08
N ASN A 14 -11.87 4.62 38.38
CA ASN A 14 -11.84 3.55 39.38
C ASN A 14 -13.25 2.95 39.57
N LEU A 15 -13.32 1.68 39.98
CA LEU A 15 -14.54 1.08 40.55
C LEU A 15 -14.99 1.86 41.79
N ASN A 16 -16.30 1.87 42.06
CA ASN A 16 -16.89 2.48 43.25
C ASN A 16 -16.75 1.58 44.48
N TYR A 17 -16.72 0.26 44.29
CA TYR A 17 -16.47 -0.73 45.35
C TYR A 17 -15.22 -1.54 45.03
N GLU A 18 -14.32 -1.66 46.01
CA GLU A 18 -13.21 -2.61 45.97
C GLU A 18 -13.74 -4.04 45.93
N ARG A 19 -13.13 -4.92 45.14
CA ARG A 19 -13.60 -6.30 44.97
C ARG A 19 -12.51 -7.21 44.41
N ASN A 20 -12.37 -8.41 44.95
CA ASN A 20 -11.68 -9.56 44.35
C ASN A 20 -12.67 -10.70 44.08
N PHE A 21 -12.27 -11.72 43.31
CA PHE A 21 -13.12 -12.86 42.92
C PHE A 21 -14.49 -12.49 42.32
N HIS A 22 -14.58 -11.32 41.69
CA HIS A 22 -15.73 -10.85 40.94
C HIS A 22 -15.71 -11.45 39.52
N THR A 23 -16.81 -11.28 38.79
CA THR A 23 -16.86 -11.59 37.36
C THR A 23 -17.02 -10.31 36.54
N ALA A 24 -16.50 -10.31 35.31
CA ALA A 24 -16.64 -9.23 34.35
C ALA A 24 -17.19 -9.77 33.03
N SER A 25 -18.27 -9.19 32.51
CA SER A 25 -18.95 -9.63 31.28
C SER A 25 -19.18 -8.45 30.34
N ALA A 26 -18.78 -8.60 29.08
CA ALA A 26 -19.09 -7.62 28.04
C ALA A 26 -20.58 -7.69 27.68
N LEU A 27 -21.21 -6.51 27.60
CA LEU A 27 -22.61 -6.34 27.24
C LEU A 27 -22.76 -6.00 25.76
N SER A 28 -23.93 -6.29 25.19
CA SER A 28 -24.26 -5.98 23.79
C SER A 28 -24.26 -4.49 23.46
N ASN A 29 -24.42 -3.62 24.48
CA ASN A 29 -24.35 -2.17 24.36
C ASN A 29 -22.91 -1.61 24.40
N GLY A 30 -21.89 -2.46 24.47
CA GLY A 30 -20.47 -2.07 24.50
C GLY A 30 -19.93 -1.72 25.88
N LYS A 31 -20.77 -1.71 26.93
CA LYS A 31 -20.31 -1.58 28.33
C LYS A 31 -19.81 -2.92 28.88
N VAL A 32 -19.10 -2.89 30.01
CA VAL A 32 -18.68 -4.09 30.76
C VAL A 32 -19.38 -4.10 32.10
N LEU A 33 -20.10 -5.17 32.41
CA LEU A 33 -20.72 -5.40 33.71
C LEU A 33 -19.73 -6.12 34.63
N VAL A 34 -19.50 -5.57 35.82
CA VAL A 34 -18.73 -6.19 36.89
C VAL A 34 -19.64 -6.48 38.07
N VAL A 35 -19.62 -7.73 38.55
CA VAL A 35 -20.64 -8.23 39.49
C VAL A 35 -20.01 -8.99 40.66
N GLY A 36 -20.51 -8.72 41.86
CA GLY A 36 -20.17 -9.45 43.09
C GLY A 36 -18.69 -9.39 43.43
N GLY A 37 -18.19 -10.49 44.00
CA GLY A 37 -16.85 -10.58 44.58
C GLY A 37 -16.90 -10.35 46.09
N MET A 38 -15.74 -10.10 46.68
CA MET A 38 -15.61 -9.73 48.09
C MET A 38 -14.55 -8.65 48.27
N ASP A 39 -14.74 -7.86 49.32
CA ASP A 39 -13.69 -7.04 49.91
C ASP A 39 -13.46 -7.56 51.33
N ASN A 40 -13.91 -6.84 52.36
CA ASN A 40 -14.01 -7.35 53.72
C ASN A 40 -15.24 -8.28 53.89
N ASP A 41 -16.33 -7.96 53.19
CA ASP A 41 -17.57 -8.76 53.14
C ASP A 41 -17.87 -9.18 51.70
N PHE A 42 -18.74 -10.18 51.53
CA PHE A 42 -19.24 -10.56 50.21
C PHE A 42 -20.15 -9.47 49.64
N LEU A 43 -19.97 -9.17 48.36
CA LEU A 43 -20.69 -8.08 47.69
C LEU A 43 -21.85 -8.62 46.86
N ASN A 44 -22.98 -7.91 46.88
CA ASN A 44 -24.07 -8.06 45.91
C ASN A 44 -24.11 -6.91 44.89
N SER A 45 -23.19 -5.95 45.00
CA SER A 45 -23.14 -4.78 44.13
C SER A 45 -22.68 -5.13 42.72
N ALA A 46 -23.23 -4.41 41.75
CA ALA A 46 -22.85 -4.49 40.35
C ALA A 46 -22.56 -3.10 39.79
N GLU A 47 -21.60 -3.03 38.88
CA GLU A 47 -21.12 -1.78 38.28
C GLU A 47 -20.93 -1.95 36.78
N LEU A 48 -21.14 -0.87 36.04
CA LEU A 48 -20.96 -0.79 34.59
C LEU A 48 -19.77 0.10 34.26
N TYR A 49 -18.84 -0.41 33.48
CA TYR A 49 -17.79 0.36 32.85
C TYR A 49 -18.19 0.74 31.42
N ASP A 50 -18.07 2.02 31.09
CA ASP A 50 -18.28 2.53 29.74
C ASP A 50 -16.92 2.82 29.07
N PRO A 51 -16.48 2.01 28.09
CA PRO A 51 -15.23 2.24 27.38
C PRO A 51 -15.17 3.55 26.59
N SER A 52 -16.32 4.14 26.20
CA SER A 52 -16.35 5.38 25.41
C SER A 52 -16.01 6.62 26.23
N THR A 53 -16.38 6.60 27.52
CA THR A 53 -16.12 7.70 28.46
C THR A 53 -14.99 7.39 29.44
N GLY A 54 -14.66 6.11 29.62
CA GLY A 54 -13.69 5.64 30.60
C GLY A 54 -14.19 5.68 32.05
N ASN A 55 -15.50 5.84 32.26
CA ASN A 55 -16.13 6.00 33.57
C ASN A 55 -16.86 4.75 34.06
N TRP A 56 -17.04 4.66 35.37
CA TRP A 56 -17.84 3.63 36.04
C TRP A 56 -19.15 4.21 36.57
N SER A 57 -20.24 3.44 36.50
CA SER A 57 -21.53 3.76 37.07
C SER A 57 -22.12 2.57 37.82
N ILE A 58 -22.76 2.81 38.95
CA ILE A 58 -23.45 1.77 39.73
C ILE A 58 -24.75 1.39 39.01
N THR A 59 -25.08 0.10 38.98
CA THR A 59 -26.37 -0.43 38.50
C THR A 59 -27.13 -1.09 39.67
N ASP A 60 -28.29 -1.67 39.40
CA ASP A 60 -29.08 -2.44 40.37
C ASP A 60 -28.24 -3.55 41.01
N ASN A 61 -28.51 -3.86 42.29
CA ASN A 61 -27.77 -4.88 43.03
C ASN A 61 -28.40 -6.27 42.83
N MET A 62 -27.58 -7.31 42.90
CA MET A 62 -28.08 -8.69 43.03
C MET A 62 -28.84 -8.86 44.34
N HIS A 63 -29.74 -9.83 44.38
CA HIS A 63 -30.48 -10.19 45.59
C HIS A 63 -29.59 -10.89 46.62
N TRP A 64 -28.54 -11.58 46.16
CA TRP A 64 -27.62 -12.33 47.01
C TRP A 64 -26.19 -11.82 46.85
N THR A 65 -25.47 -11.69 47.96
CA THR A 65 -24.02 -11.48 47.97
C THR A 65 -23.32 -12.73 47.45
N ARG A 66 -22.33 -12.59 46.56
CA ARG A 66 -21.63 -13.75 46.01
C ARG A 66 -20.21 -13.48 45.53
N ALA A 67 -19.29 -14.37 45.87
CA ALA A 67 -17.95 -14.45 45.27
C ALA A 67 -17.72 -15.86 44.69
N TRP A 68 -16.73 -16.02 43.79
CA TRP A 68 -16.39 -17.33 43.18
C TRP A 68 -17.54 -17.95 42.38
N HIS A 69 -18.48 -17.10 41.95
CA HIS A 69 -19.58 -17.43 41.06
C HIS A 69 -19.11 -17.34 39.60
N THR A 70 -19.95 -17.78 38.67
CA THR A 70 -19.74 -17.56 37.23
C THR A 70 -20.81 -16.64 36.66
N ALA A 71 -20.43 -15.83 35.67
CA ALA A 71 -21.34 -15.00 34.90
C ALA A 71 -21.20 -15.35 33.41
N THR A 72 -22.30 -15.71 32.76
CA THR A 72 -22.35 -16.13 31.36
C THR A 72 -23.25 -15.20 30.57
N THR A 73 -22.71 -14.56 29.53
CA THR A 73 -23.51 -13.81 28.56
C THR A 73 -24.32 -14.77 27.70
N LEU A 74 -25.64 -14.62 27.70
CA LEU A 74 -26.57 -15.45 26.94
C LEU A 74 -26.75 -14.92 25.50
N SER A 75 -27.26 -15.76 24.61
CA SER A 75 -27.53 -15.37 23.20
C SER A 75 -28.52 -14.20 23.05
N ASN A 76 -29.36 -13.95 24.06
CA ASN A 76 -30.29 -12.81 24.10
C ASN A 76 -29.68 -11.54 24.72
N GLY A 77 -28.39 -11.55 25.07
CA GLY A 77 -27.67 -10.43 25.66
C GLY A 77 -27.80 -10.29 27.18
N LYS A 78 -28.65 -11.08 27.85
CA LYS A 78 -28.74 -11.10 29.32
C LYS A 78 -27.54 -11.80 29.94
N ILE A 79 -27.21 -11.48 31.19
CA ILE A 79 -26.14 -12.14 31.94
C ILE A 79 -26.72 -13.09 32.96
N LEU A 80 -26.37 -14.38 32.88
CA LEU A 80 -26.75 -15.40 33.86
C LEU A 80 -25.64 -15.54 34.90
N VAL A 81 -25.98 -15.30 36.16
CA VAL A 81 -25.07 -15.46 37.28
C VAL A 81 -25.48 -16.68 38.10
N THR A 82 -24.56 -17.62 38.29
CA THR A 82 -24.85 -18.91 38.93
C THR A 82 -23.92 -19.19 40.10
N GLY A 83 -24.50 -19.67 41.20
CA GLY A 83 -23.77 -20.19 42.36
C GLY A 83 -22.85 -19.16 43.04
N GLY A 84 -21.73 -19.64 43.58
CA GLY A 84 -20.79 -18.88 44.39
C GLY A 84 -20.98 -19.08 45.89
N MET A 85 -20.16 -18.39 46.69
CA MET A 85 -20.24 -18.37 48.15
C MET A 85 -20.76 -17.03 48.64
N THR A 86 -21.48 -17.02 49.75
CA THR A 86 -22.03 -15.84 50.41
C THR A 86 -21.51 -15.69 51.86
N ASN A 87 -21.91 -14.62 52.54
CA ASN A 87 -21.63 -14.39 53.95
C ASN A 87 -21.95 -15.63 54.80
N GLY A 88 -21.05 -15.98 55.73
CA GLY A 88 -21.15 -17.22 56.51
C GLY A 88 -20.51 -18.45 55.85
N ASN A 89 -19.87 -18.29 54.67
CA ASN A 89 -19.32 -19.37 53.85
C ASN A 89 -20.37 -20.35 53.28
N ASP A 90 -21.63 -19.93 53.20
CA ASP A 90 -22.69 -20.71 52.59
C ASP A 90 -22.53 -20.77 51.07
N VAL A 91 -22.73 -21.96 50.49
CA VAL A 91 -22.65 -22.17 49.04
C VAL A 91 -24.02 -22.03 48.41
N LEU A 92 -24.12 -21.18 47.39
CA LEU A 92 -25.37 -20.84 46.74
C LEU A 92 -25.73 -21.84 45.63
N LYS A 93 -27.02 -22.18 45.57
CA LYS A 93 -27.66 -22.75 44.36
C LYS A 93 -28.48 -21.71 43.58
N THR A 94 -28.56 -20.48 44.10
CA THR A 94 -29.38 -19.41 43.53
C THR A 94 -28.79 -18.91 42.22
N VAL A 95 -29.68 -18.49 41.33
CA VAL A 95 -29.37 -18.06 39.97
C VAL A 95 -30.11 -16.76 39.70
N GLU A 96 -29.42 -15.80 39.13
CA GLU A 96 -29.95 -14.48 38.83
C GLU A 96 -29.64 -14.09 37.38
N LEU A 97 -30.60 -13.43 36.73
CA LEU A 97 -30.46 -12.86 35.40
C LEU A 97 -30.38 -11.33 35.50
N TYR A 98 -29.36 -10.75 34.90
CA TYR A 98 -29.28 -9.32 34.65
C TYR A 98 -29.77 -8.99 33.25
N ASP A 99 -30.73 -8.07 33.15
CA ASP A 99 -31.19 -7.51 31.90
C ASP A 99 -30.52 -6.15 31.65
N PRO A 100 -29.56 -6.05 30.70
CA PRO A 100 -28.83 -4.82 30.46
C PRO A 100 -29.66 -3.72 29.77
N LEU A 101 -30.87 -4.02 29.27
CA LEU A 101 -31.73 -3.02 28.63
C LEU A 101 -32.47 -2.17 29.66
N ILE A 102 -32.88 -2.79 30.76
CA ILE A 102 -33.60 -2.13 31.86
C ILE A 102 -32.74 -1.97 33.11
N GLU A 103 -31.51 -2.49 33.09
CA GLU A 103 -30.54 -2.45 34.18
C GLU A 103 -31.11 -3.03 35.50
N LYS A 104 -31.77 -4.20 35.40
CA LYS A 104 -32.43 -4.86 36.55
C LYS A 104 -32.06 -6.33 36.68
N TRP A 105 -32.03 -6.79 37.94
CA TRP A 105 -31.86 -8.19 38.29
C TRP A 105 -33.20 -8.93 38.45
N LYS A 106 -33.23 -10.18 38.02
CA LYS A 106 -34.38 -11.09 38.17
C LYS A 106 -33.89 -12.42 38.74
N ASN A 107 -34.50 -12.87 39.83
CA ASN A 107 -34.31 -14.24 40.33
C ASN A 107 -34.96 -15.24 39.37
N VAL A 108 -34.25 -16.32 39.06
CA VAL A 108 -34.78 -17.45 38.26
C VAL A 108 -34.64 -18.75 39.03
N SER A 109 -35.13 -19.85 38.45
CA SER A 109 -35.02 -21.19 39.02
C SER A 109 -33.60 -21.48 39.47
N SER A 110 -33.45 -21.99 40.69
CA SER A 110 -32.14 -22.38 41.25
C SER A 110 -31.61 -23.66 40.59
N MET A 111 -30.28 -23.80 40.59
CA MET A 111 -29.61 -25.05 40.24
C MET A 111 -30.06 -26.19 41.17
N ILE A 112 -29.90 -27.43 40.73
CA ILE A 112 -30.19 -28.60 41.57
C ILE A 112 -29.13 -28.72 42.67
N HIS A 113 -27.85 -28.54 42.34
CA HIS A 113 -26.76 -28.56 43.32
C HIS A 113 -26.20 -27.16 43.56
N SER A 114 -26.00 -26.82 44.85
CA SER A 114 -25.22 -25.64 45.24
C SER A 114 -23.76 -25.84 44.84
N ARG A 115 -23.14 -24.84 44.22
CA ARG A 115 -21.74 -24.93 43.78
C ARG A 115 -21.03 -23.58 43.75
N TYR A 116 -19.74 -23.60 44.05
CA TYR A 116 -18.80 -22.51 43.81
C TYR A 116 -17.50 -23.04 43.16
N GLY A 117 -16.75 -22.17 42.48
CA GLY A 117 -15.55 -22.57 41.74
C GLY A 117 -15.83 -23.53 40.57
N HIS A 118 -17.07 -23.54 40.08
CA HIS A 118 -17.52 -24.27 38.89
C HIS A 118 -17.25 -23.48 37.61
N THR A 119 -17.48 -24.11 36.45
CA THR A 119 -17.49 -23.42 35.16
C THR A 119 -18.91 -23.36 34.59
N ALA A 120 -19.19 -22.34 33.78
CA ALA A 120 -20.45 -22.18 33.06
C ALA A 120 -20.17 -21.79 31.60
N THR A 121 -20.60 -22.62 30.64
CA THR A 121 -20.31 -22.48 29.21
C THR A 121 -21.61 -22.33 28.42
N LEU A 122 -21.75 -21.24 27.65
CA LEU A 122 -22.83 -21.11 26.68
C LEU A 122 -22.58 -22.06 25.50
N LEU A 123 -23.52 -22.96 25.24
CA LEU A 123 -23.44 -23.93 24.15
C LEU A 123 -24.01 -23.37 22.84
N THR A 124 -23.68 -24.03 21.72
CA THR A 124 -24.20 -23.67 20.38
C THR A 124 -25.72 -23.79 20.25
N ASN A 125 -26.36 -24.57 21.12
CA ASN A 125 -27.82 -24.70 21.21
C ASN A 125 -28.47 -23.68 22.18
N ALA A 126 -27.74 -22.62 22.56
CA ALA A 126 -28.16 -21.55 23.47
C ALA A 126 -28.43 -21.96 24.94
N LYS A 127 -28.20 -23.23 25.33
CA LYS A 127 -28.22 -23.65 26.73
C LYS A 127 -26.92 -23.32 27.44
N VAL A 128 -26.95 -23.16 28.75
CA VAL A 128 -25.74 -22.97 29.57
C VAL A 128 -25.41 -24.27 30.31
N LEU A 129 -24.23 -24.80 30.06
CA LEU A 129 -23.70 -25.99 30.73
C LEU A 129 -22.90 -25.57 31.96
N VAL A 130 -23.35 -25.99 33.13
CA VAL A 130 -22.70 -25.75 34.42
C VAL A 130 -22.06 -27.04 34.93
N ILE A 131 -20.78 -26.99 35.28
CA ILE A 131 -19.96 -28.20 35.49
C ILE A 131 -19.10 -28.07 36.75
N GLY A 132 -19.11 -29.12 37.56
CA GLY A 132 -18.20 -29.29 38.70
C GLY A 132 -18.31 -28.21 39.77
N GLY A 133 -17.19 -27.87 40.42
CA GLY A 133 -17.17 -26.99 41.60
C GLY A 133 -17.29 -27.76 42.92
N GLN A 134 -17.48 -27.04 44.02
CA GLN A 134 -17.65 -27.61 45.36
C GLN A 134 -19.02 -27.25 45.94
N ASP A 135 -19.65 -28.20 46.63
CA ASP A 135 -20.92 -27.99 47.32
C ASP A 135 -20.77 -27.42 48.74
N SER A 136 -21.89 -27.26 49.45
CA SER A 136 -21.94 -26.76 50.82
C SER A 136 -21.23 -27.66 51.84
N THR A 137 -21.02 -28.94 51.51
CA THR A 137 -20.24 -29.90 52.31
C THR A 137 -18.76 -29.94 51.92
N ARG A 138 -18.34 -29.04 51.00
CA ARG A 138 -17.00 -28.97 50.40
C ARG A 138 -16.63 -30.20 49.57
N ASN A 139 -17.60 -31.02 49.18
CA ASN A 139 -17.37 -32.12 48.26
C ASN A 139 -17.18 -31.57 46.85
N VAL A 140 -16.16 -32.06 46.17
CA VAL A 140 -15.93 -31.74 44.75
C VAL A 140 -16.94 -32.51 43.91
N LEU A 141 -17.62 -31.80 43.00
CA LEU A 141 -18.69 -32.35 42.20
C LEU A 141 -18.17 -32.85 40.85
N ASN A 142 -18.67 -33.99 40.41
CA ASN A 142 -18.60 -34.43 39.01
C ASN A 142 -19.90 -34.17 38.23
N SER A 143 -20.92 -33.62 38.90
CA SER A 143 -22.24 -33.36 38.30
C SER A 143 -22.20 -32.18 37.32
N ALA A 144 -22.98 -32.31 36.25
CA ALA A 144 -23.22 -31.26 35.28
C ALA A 144 -24.72 -31.05 35.05
N GLU A 145 -25.11 -29.80 34.84
CA GLU A 145 -26.50 -29.39 34.69
C GLU A 145 -26.62 -28.38 33.54
N LEU A 146 -27.75 -28.42 32.83
CA LEU A 146 -28.06 -27.51 31.73
C LEU A 146 -29.16 -26.55 32.14
N PHE A 147 -28.91 -25.25 32.00
CA PHE A 147 -29.93 -24.23 32.06
C PHE A 147 -30.46 -23.93 30.65
N ASP A 148 -31.77 -23.92 30.51
CA ASP A 148 -32.45 -23.49 29.29
C ASP A 148 -33.00 -22.06 29.47
N PRO A 149 -32.38 -21.04 28.83
CA PRO A 149 -32.84 -19.67 28.96
C PRO A 149 -34.24 -19.39 28.42
N SER A 150 -34.78 -20.25 27.55
CA SER A 150 -36.11 -20.05 26.96
C SER A 150 -37.23 -20.43 27.92
N THR A 151 -36.99 -21.41 28.78
CA THR A 151 -37.95 -21.91 29.78
C THR A 151 -37.58 -21.51 31.21
N GLU A 152 -36.37 -20.97 31.43
CA GLU A 152 -35.81 -20.67 32.75
C GLU A 152 -35.78 -21.89 33.68
N THR A 153 -35.54 -23.09 33.13
CA THR A 153 -35.51 -24.36 33.86
C THR A 153 -34.15 -25.05 33.79
N TRP A 154 -33.90 -25.94 34.75
CA TRP A 154 -32.68 -26.73 34.86
C TRP A 154 -32.94 -28.20 34.52
N THR A 155 -31.97 -28.87 33.90
CA THR A 155 -32.02 -30.31 33.62
C THR A 155 -30.66 -30.93 33.89
N ILE A 156 -30.63 -32.07 34.59
CA ILE A 156 -29.39 -32.83 34.84
C ILE A 156 -28.96 -33.49 33.52
N THR A 157 -27.66 -33.43 33.21
CA THR A 157 -27.05 -34.15 32.07
C THR A 157 -26.05 -35.20 32.58
N GLY A 158 -25.32 -35.87 31.67
CA GLY A 158 -24.28 -36.82 32.07
C GLY A 158 -23.25 -36.20 33.02
N SER A 159 -22.70 -37.02 33.93
CA SER A 159 -21.65 -36.59 34.87
C SER A 159 -20.25 -36.80 34.29
N MET A 160 -19.30 -35.94 34.70
CA MET A 160 -17.88 -36.13 34.44
C MET A 160 -17.37 -37.44 35.04
N ILE A 161 -16.32 -37.98 34.45
CA ILE A 161 -15.63 -39.19 34.92
C ILE A 161 -14.85 -38.86 36.20
N ASN A 162 -14.25 -37.68 36.28
CA ASN A 162 -13.57 -37.19 37.48
C ASN A 162 -14.26 -35.93 38.01
N GLU A 163 -14.42 -35.85 39.33
CA GLU A 163 -14.83 -34.64 40.03
C GLU A 163 -13.78 -33.53 39.90
N ARG A 164 -14.22 -32.28 39.69
CA ARG A 164 -13.29 -31.15 39.48
C ARG A 164 -13.87 -29.85 40.00
N ALA A 165 -13.07 -29.08 40.74
CA ALA A 165 -13.31 -27.66 41.02
C ALA A 165 -12.16 -26.81 40.50
N LYS A 166 -12.39 -25.52 40.20
CA LYS A 166 -11.37 -24.56 39.74
C LYS A 166 -10.65 -25.01 38.45
N HIS A 167 -11.37 -25.77 37.63
CA HIS A 167 -10.96 -26.24 36.30
C HIS A 167 -11.32 -25.20 35.24
N THR A 168 -10.87 -25.43 34.00
CA THR A 168 -11.32 -24.65 32.84
C THR A 168 -12.26 -25.46 31.96
N ALA A 169 -13.19 -24.77 31.30
CA ALA A 169 -14.10 -25.33 30.29
C ALA A 169 -14.03 -24.47 29.02
N SER A 170 -13.82 -25.10 27.87
CA SER A 170 -13.63 -24.45 26.58
C SER A 170 -14.57 -25.04 25.53
N LEU A 171 -15.46 -24.21 24.97
CA LEU A 171 -16.31 -24.60 23.83
C LEU A 171 -15.45 -24.73 22.57
N LEU A 172 -15.35 -25.95 22.05
CA LEU A 172 -14.65 -26.26 20.82
C LEU A 172 -15.52 -25.94 19.58
N ARG A 173 -14.88 -25.76 18.43
CA ARG A 173 -15.57 -25.42 17.16
C ARG A 173 -16.57 -26.46 16.67
N ASN A 174 -16.39 -27.71 17.06
CA ASN A 174 -17.32 -28.79 16.76
C ASN A 174 -18.56 -28.81 17.67
N GLY A 175 -18.66 -27.87 18.62
CA GLY A 175 -19.76 -27.77 19.58
C GLY A 175 -19.53 -28.53 20.88
N ASN A 176 -18.46 -29.32 21.00
CA ASN A 176 -18.13 -30.04 22.22
C ASN A 176 -17.45 -29.14 23.25
N VAL A 177 -17.49 -29.50 24.54
CA VAL A 177 -16.84 -28.73 25.61
C VAL A 177 -15.66 -29.53 26.16
N LEU A 178 -14.44 -29.00 26.03
CA LEU A 178 -13.24 -29.54 26.67
C LEU A 178 -13.17 -29.01 28.11
N VAL A 179 -13.06 -29.92 29.07
CA VAL A 179 -12.79 -29.62 30.48
C VAL A 179 -11.40 -30.11 30.84
N ALA A 180 -10.57 -29.25 31.43
CA ALA A 180 -9.18 -29.57 31.74
C ALA A 180 -8.78 -29.14 33.17
N GLY A 181 -8.01 -30.01 33.83
CA GLY A 181 -7.41 -29.77 35.14
C GLY A 181 -8.42 -29.61 36.28
N GLY A 182 -8.11 -28.72 37.22
CA GLY A 182 -8.86 -28.50 38.47
C GLY A 182 -8.34 -29.33 39.63
N GLY A 183 -8.83 -29.04 40.84
CA GLY A 183 -8.56 -29.82 42.04
C GLY A 183 -9.66 -30.84 42.33
N THR A 184 -9.26 -32.01 42.84
CA THR A 184 -10.14 -33.12 43.26
C THR A 184 -10.41 -33.12 44.78
N GLY A 185 -9.95 -32.12 45.54
CA GLY A 185 -10.15 -32.02 47.00
C GLY A 185 -10.63 -30.64 47.48
N GLY A 186 -11.41 -30.64 48.56
CA GLY A 186 -11.97 -29.46 49.24
C GLY A 186 -10.88 -28.54 49.80
N ASP A 187 -11.14 -27.23 49.78
CA ASP A 187 -10.22 -26.24 50.34
C ASP A 187 -9.91 -26.57 51.81
N ILE A 188 -8.61 -26.79 52.13
CA ILE A 188 -7.94 -26.73 53.46
C ILE A 188 -7.28 -28.03 54.03
N PHE A 189 -7.25 -29.21 53.39
CA PHE A 189 -6.46 -30.36 53.96
C PHE A 189 -5.70 -31.23 52.93
N PRO A 190 -4.52 -31.78 53.31
CA PRO A 190 -3.59 -32.44 52.40
C PRO A 190 -4.13 -33.79 51.96
N GLY A 191 -4.20 -34.04 50.64
CA GLY A 191 -4.52 -35.38 50.14
C GLY A 191 -4.98 -35.51 48.69
N MET A 192 -5.39 -34.44 48.01
CA MET A 192 -5.80 -34.51 46.60
C MET A 192 -5.39 -33.24 45.85
N GLY A 193 -4.25 -33.34 45.15
CA GLY A 193 -3.60 -32.23 44.46
C GLY A 193 -4.23 -31.86 43.11
N PRO A 194 -3.69 -30.84 42.43
CA PRO A 194 -4.12 -30.44 41.10
C PRO A 194 -4.14 -31.63 40.13
N ALA A 195 -5.12 -31.69 39.23
CA ALA A 195 -5.27 -32.76 38.25
C ALA A 195 -4.66 -32.35 36.90
N ASN A 196 -4.12 -33.33 36.17
CA ASN A 196 -3.71 -33.15 34.77
C ASN A 196 -4.71 -33.78 33.77
N THR A 197 -5.79 -34.36 34.27
CA THR A 197 -6.78 -35.07 33.45
C THR A 197 -7.67 -34.09 32.68
N SER A 198 -8.18 -34.52 31.53
CA SER A 198 -9.14 -33.74 30.74
C SER A 198 -10.17 -34.60 30.03
N GLU A 199 -11.35 -34.04 29.84
CA GLU A 199 -12.53 -34.74 29.35
C GLU A 199 -13.29 -33.86 28.36
N ILE A 200 -14.01 -34.48 27.43
CA ILE A 200 -14.88 -33.79 26.49
C ILE A 200 -16.33 -34.16 26.76
N TYR A 201 -17.18 -33.14 26.88
CA TYR A 201 -18.63 -33.28 26.85
C TYR A 201 -19.17 -33.08 25.44
N ASP A 202 -20.02 -33.99 24.98
CA ASP A 202 -20.79 -33.88 23.74
C ASP A 202 -22.24 -33.46 24.07
N PRO A 203 -22.63 -32.21 23.77
CA PRO A 203 -23.98 -31.71 24.06
C PRO A 203 -25.10 -32.37 23.27
N SER A 204 -24.80 -33.02 22.14
CA SER A 204 -25.84 -33.62 21.29
C SER A 204 -26.43 -34.88 21.91
N ILE A 205 -25.63 -35.59 22.72
CA ILE A 205 -26.00 -36.85 23.38
C ILE A 205 -25.90 -36.79 24.91
N GLY A 206 -25.36 -35.70 25.47
CA GLY A 206 -25.23 -35.51 26.91
C GLY A 206 -24.24 -36.46 27.58
N ARG A 207 -23.15 -36.81 26.89
CA ARG A 207 -22.15 -37.80 27.38
C ARG A 207 -20.75 -37.22 27.47
N TRP A 208 -19.97 -37.78 28.40
CA TRP A 208 -18.57 -37.44 28.63
C TRP A 208 -17.64 -38.52 28.07
N LYS A 209 -16.45 -38.10 27.63
CA LYS A 209 -15.39 -38.97 27.13
C LYS A 209 -14.02 -38.46 27.60
N SER A 210 -13.18 -39.35 28.13
CA SER A 210 -11.80 -39.01 28.46
C SER A 210 -10.99 -38.64 27.21
N THR A 211 -10.06 -37.70 27.39
CA THR A 211 -9.05 -37.33 26.39
C THR A 211 -7.65 -37.67 26.89
N ASN A 212 -6.62 -37.42 26.09
CA ASN A 212 -5.26 -37.47 26.61
C ASN A 212 -5.07 -36.41 27.69
N ASN A 213 -4.29 -36.73 28.73
CA ASN A 213 -4.05 -35.82 29.84
C ASN A 213 -3.03 -34.73 29.48
N MET A 214 -3.12 -33.60 30.17
CA MET A 214 -2.05 -32.61 30.24
C MET A 214 -0.78 -33.24 30.81
N HIS A 215 0.35 -32.65 30.46
CA HIS A 215 1.65 -33.06 30.94
C HIS A 215 1.91 -32.60 32.38
N TYR A 216 1.28 -31.51 32.79
CA TYR A 216 1.40 -30.94 34.14
C TYR A 216 0.02 -30.91 34.82
N THR A 217 0.02 -31.11 36.13
CA THR A 217 -1.15 -30.95 36.98
C THR A 217 -1.44 -29.47 37.16
N ARG A 218 -2.71 -29.04 37.05
CA ARG A 218 -3.04 -27.60 37.12
C ARG A 218 -4.40 -27.34 37.74
N THR A 219 -4.45 -26.41 38.68
CA THR A 219 -5.68 -25.76 39.17
C THR A 219 -5.55 -24.24 39.02
N TRP A 220 -6.65 -23.49 38.98
CA TRP A 220 -6.63 -22.02 38.81
C TRP A 220 -5.92 -21.50 37.54
N HIS A 221 -5.78 -22.35 36.53
CA HIS A 221 -5.18 -21.98 35.26
C HIS A 221 -6.21 -21.30 34.34
N THR A 222 -5.74 -20.70 33.25
CA THR A 222 -6.62 -20.18 32.20
C THR A 222 -6.47 -21.00 30.93
N ALA A 223 -7.58 -21.14 30.19
CA ALA A 223 -7.63 -21.81 28.90
C ALA A 223 -8.27 -20.87 27.88
N SER A 224 -7.67 -20.78 26.70
CA SER A 224 -8.16 -19.95 25.60
C SER A 224 -8.24 -20.75 24.31
N VAL A 225 -9.41 -20.77 23.70
CA VAL A 225 -9.62 -21.37 22.38
C VAL A 225 -9.00 -20.46 21.32
N LEU A 226 -8.05 -20.99 20.56
CA LEU A 226 -7.34 -20.29 19.50
C LEU A 226 -8.15 -20.27 18.20
N GLU A 227 -7.77 -19.37 17.27
CA GLU A 227 -8.39 -19.27 15.94
C GLU A 227 -8.26 -20.52 15.05
N ASN A 228 -7.48 -21.53 15.43
CA ASN A 228 -7.45 -22.82 14.74
C ASN A 228 -8.36 -23.88 15.39
N GLY A 229 -8.99 -23.56 16.52
CA GLY A 229 -9.83 -24.49 17.30
C GLY A 229 -9.09 -25.26 18.40
N ASN A 230 -7.75 -25.13 18.48
CA ASN A 230 -6.96 -25.70 19.58
C ASN A 230 -7.14 -24.90 20.87
N VAL A 231 -6.85 -25.51 22.01
CA VAL A 231 -6.98 -24.85 23.32
C VAL A 231 -5.60 -24.64 23.93
N LEU A 232 -5.24 -23.38 24.16
CA LEU A 232 -4.01 -23.02 24.86
C LEU A 232 -4.31 -22.96 26.37
N VAL A 233 -3.59 -23.75 27.16
CA VAL A 233 -3.69 -23.81 28.62
C VAL A 233 -2.43 -23.19 29.21
N VAL A 234 -2.58 -22.16 30.06
CA VAL A 234 -1.45 -21.44 30.66
C VAL A 234 -1.68 -21.15 32.14
N GLY A 235 -0.58 -21.13 32.89
CA GLY A 235 -0.58 -20.76 34.31
C GLY A 235 -1.16 -21.82 35.23
N GLY A 236 -1.63 -21.38 36.39
CA GLY A 236 -2.20 -22.22 37.45
C GLY A 236 -1.19 -22.63 38.51
N SER A 237 -1.63 -23.51 39.42
CA SER A 237 -0.82 -24.10 40.48
C SER A 237 -0.60 -25.59 40.22
N GLU A 238 0.64 -26.07 40.32
CA GLU A 238 1.03 -27.48 40.17
C GLU A 238 0.94 -28.26 41.49
N ASP A 239 1.14 -27.56 42.61
CA ASP A 239 0.87 -27.96 44.00
C ASP A 239 0.44 -26.72 44.83
N ASP A 240 0.33 -26.83 46.16
CA ASP A 240 -0.11 -25.74 47.05
C ASP A 240 0.89 -24.56 47.14
N GLU A 241 2.12 -24.69 46.63
CA GLU A 241 3.19 -23.68 46.78
C GLU A 241 3.81 -23.21 45.45
N THR A 242 3.62 -23.93 44.34
CA THR A 242 4.28 -23.66 43.05
C THR A 242 3.31 -23.16 41.98
N SER A 243 3.50 -21.90 41.59
CA SER A 243 2.88 -21.34 40.39
C SER A 243 3.52 -21.92 39.14
N SER A 244 2.71 -22.47 38.24
CA SER A 244 3.17 -23.04 36.97
C SER A 244 3.42 -21.95 35.94
N TYR A 245 4.64 -21.92 35.39
CA TYR A 245 5.03 -21.04 34.29
C TYR A 245 4.95 -21.73 32.91
N THR A 246 4.54 -23.00 32.86
CA THR A 246 4.61 -23.80 31.63
C THR A 246 3.33 -23.68 30.80
N PRO A 247 3.39 -23.41 29.48
CA PRO A 247 2.21 -23.44 28.62
C PRO A 247 2.05 -24.78 27.88
N GLU A 248 0.80 -25.20 27.65
CA GLU A 248 0.47 -26.43 26.92
C GLU A 248 -0.61 -26.17 25.87
N LEU A 249 -0.50 -26.84 24.71
CA LEU A 249 -1.46 -26.73 23.63
C LEU A 249 -2.22 -28.05 23.45
N TYR A 250 -3.54 -28.00 23.59
CA TYR A 250 -4.44 -29.08 23.23
C TYR A 250 -4.82 -29.02 21.75
N ASN A 251 -4.53 -30.07 21.00
CA ASN A 251 -4.92 -30.20 19.60
C ASN A 251 -6.30 -30.88 19.49
N SER A 252 -7.33 -30.12 19.08
CA SER A 252 -8.71 -30.60 19.05
C SER A 252 -8.99 -31.65 17.97
N SER A 253 -8.14 -31.74 16.94
CA SER A 253 -8.30 -32.73 15.86
C SER A 253 -7.75 -34.10 16.24
N THR A 254 -6.70 -34.13 17.07
CA THR A 254 -6.02 -35.36 17.50
C THR A 254 -6.31 -35.75 18.95
N ASN A 255 -6.94 -34.85 19.72
CA ASN A 255 -7.17 -34.97 21.16
C ASN A 255 -5.87 -35.16 21.97
N THR A 256 -4.79 -34.48 21.62
CA THR A 256 -3.46 -34.61 22.27
C THR A 256 -2.97 -33.30 22.88
N TYR A 257 -2.13 -33.37 23.93
CA TYR A 257 -1.42 -32.23 24.50
C TYR A 257 0.04 -32.18 24.09
N VAL A 258 0.52 -30.98 23.73
CA VAL A 258 1.93 -30.71 23.42
C VAL A 258 2.47 -29.66 24.38
N ARG A 259 3.61 -29.95 25.01
CA ARG A 259 4.35 -29.00 25.85
C ARG A 259 4.99 -27.91 24.98
N ILE A 260 4.91 -26.67 25.43
CA ILE A 260 5.63 -25.55 24.81
C ILE A 260 6.90 -25.30 25.65
N LYS A 261 8.08 -25.73 25.16
CA LYS A 261 9.35 -25.52 25.86
C LYS A 261 9.86 -24.07 25.69
N ASP A 262 10.57 -23.56 26.69
CA ASP A 262 11.27 -22.27 26.60
C ASP A 262 12.24 -22.25 25.40
N GLY A 263 12.12 -21.22 24.57
CA GLY A 263 12.81 -21.11 23.28
C GLY A 263 12.00 -21.60 22.08
N GLN A 264 10.91 -22.36 22.28
CA GLN A 264 10.01 -22.82 21.21
C GLN A 264 8.74 -21.98 21.04
N THR A 265 8.50 -20.94 21.83
CA THR A 265 7.35 -20.02 21.62
C THR A 265 7.41 -19.38 20.23
N LYS A 266 8.62 -19.08 19.73
CA LYS A 266 8.87 -18.68 18.33
C LYS A 266 8.61 -19.81 17.32
N ILE A 267 8.91 -21.04 17.68
CA ILE A 267 8.79 -22.21 16.78
C ILE A 267 7.33 -22.69 16.68
N ILE A 268 6.51 -22.58 17.73
CA ILE A 268 5.09 -22.95 17.68
C ILE A 268 4.24 -21.83 17.06
N PHE A 269 4.60 -20.55 17.25
CA PHE A 269 4.09 -19.49 16.37
C PHE A 269 4.43 -19.81 14.90
N ASN A 270 5.67 -20.25 14.63
CA ASN A 270 6.08 -20.75 13.31
C ASN A 270 5.41 -22.07 12.88
N CYS A 271 5.02 -22.99 13.76
CA CYS A 271 4.36 -24.25 13.39
C CYS A 271 2.85 -24.09 13.19
N ILE A 272 2.21 -23.17 13.92
CA ILE A 272 0.85 -22.68 13.65
C ILE A 272 0.84 -21.93 12.31
N LEU A 273 1.92 -21.18 12.00
CA LEU A 273 2.17 -20.64 10.67
C LEU A 273 2.39 -21.77 9.65
N MET A 274 3.17 -22.83 9.92
CA MET A 274 3.42 -23.95 8.97
C MET A 274 2.18 -24.77 8.57
N ALA A 275 1.24 -24.98 9.48
CA ALA A 275 -0.04 -25.64 9.15
C ALA A 275 -0.90 -24.74 8.23
N ASN A 276 -0.81 -23.42 8.40
CA ASN A 276 -1.33 -22.44 7.46
C ASN A 276 -0.45 -22.28 6.21
N GLU A 277 0.86 -22.53 6.28
CA GLU A 277 1.78 -22.48 5.14
C GLU A 277 1.41 -23.55 4.13
N LYS A 278 0.93 -24.74 4.49
CA LYS A 278 0.48 -25.70 3.44
C LYS A 278 -0.78 -25.22 2.71
N ASN A 279 -1.72 -24.60 3.42
CA ASN A 279 -2.94 -24.03 2.82
C ASN A 279 -2.66 -22.72 2.06
N ILE A 280 -1.67 -21.95 2.50
CA ILE A 280 -1.26 -20.68 1.90
C ILE A 280 -0.23 -20.90 0.80
N GLN A 281 0.65 -21.88 0.90
CA GLN A 281 1.43 -22.44 -0.23
C GLN A 281 0.48 -23.02 -1.26
N ASN A 282 -0.63 -23.66 -0.90
CA ASN A 282 -1.62 -24.08 -1.89
C ASN A 282 -2.42 -22.90 -2.46
N LYS A 283 -2.65 -21.80 -1.72
CA LYS A 283 -3.30 -20.56 -2.22
C LYS A 283 -2.35 -19.62 -2.99
N ILE A 284 -1.05 -19.63 -2.69
CA ILE A 284 0.05 -18.90 -3.37
C ILE A 284 0.60 -19.73 -4.54
N ALA A 285 0.59 -21.05 -4.45
CA ALA A 285 0.78 -21.93 -5.62
C ALA A 285 -0.45 -21.89 -6.53
N ALA A 286 -1.64 -21.55 -5.99
CA ALA A 286 -2.82 -21.19 -6.79
C ALA A 286 -2.88 -19.70 -7.17
N GLY A 287 -1.96 -18.84 -6.70
CA GLY A 287 -1.94 -17.39 -6.93
C GLY A 287 -0.52 -16.80 -6.82
N CYS A 288 0.04 -16.36 -7.95
CA CYS A 288 1.43 -15.96 -8.21
C CYS A 288 2.27 -15.48 -6.99
N LYS A 289 3.54 -15.93 -6.88
CA LYS A 289 4.56 -15.49 -5.90
C LYS A 289 4.59 -13.97 -5.65
N ASP A 290 4.31 -13.17 -6.68
CA ASP A 290 4.25 -11.71 -6.61
C ASP A 290 3.10 -11.17 -5.76
N ASP A 291 1.97 -11.88 -5.69
CA ASP A 291 0.82 -11.50 -4.86
C ASP A 291 1.13 -11.71 -3.38
N GLY A 292 1.93 -12.73 -3.06
CA GLY A 292 2.52 -12.87 -1.73
C GLY A 292 3.38 -11.65 -1.38
N ILE A 293 4.30 -11.25 -2.25
CA ILE A 293 5.16 -10.08 -1.99
C ILE A 293 4.32 -8.82 -1.74
N LEU A 294 3.29 -8.58 -2.56
CA LEU A 294 2.40 -7.44 -2.39
C LEU A 294 1.62 -7.47 -1.06
N ILE A 295 1.18 -8.65 -0.63
CA ILE A 295 0.54 -8.86 0.68
C ILE A 295 1.52 -8.56 1.81
N GLY A 296 2.78 -9.00 1.72
CA GLY A 296 3.82 -8.65 2.69
C GLY A 296 4.11 -7.15 2.77
N LEU A 297 3.87 -6.41 1.68
CA LEU A 297 3.94 -4.95 1.64
C LEU A 297 2.69 -4.24 2.20
N GLY A 298 1.67 -5.00 2.60
CA GLY A 298 0.44 -4.50 3.23
C GLY A 298 -0.72 -4.22 2.26
N TYR A 299 -0.65 -4.75 1.03
CA TYR A 299 -1.68 -4.53 0.02
C TYR A 299 -2.32 -5.83 -0.49
N LYS A 300 -3.65 -5.81 -0.61
CA LYS A 300 -4.42 -6.84 -1.31
C LYS A 300 -4.18 -6.72 -2.82
N PRO A 301 -3.97 -7.84 -3.55
CA PRO A 301 -3.94 -7.83 -5.00
C PRO A 301 -5.31 -7.42 -5.57
N GLU A 302 -5.39 -6.20 -6.11
CA GLU A 302 -6.62 -5.66 -6.73
C GLU A 302 -6.55 -5.61 -8.27
N LEU A 303 -5.32 -5.55 -8.81
CA LEU A 303 -5.02 -5.51 -10.25
C LEU A 303 -4.62 -6.89 -10.79
N LYS A 304 -4.63 -7.07 -12.11
CA LYS A 304 -4.34 -8.36 -12.77
C LYS A 304 -2.90 -8.40 -13.28
N ARG A 305 -2.22 -9.52 -13.03
CA ARG A 305 -0.88 -9.83 -13.53
C ARG A 305 -0.96 -10.20 -15.02
N GLU A 306 -0.62 -9.28 -15.89
CA GLU A 306 -0.66 -9.47 -17.36
C GLU A 306 0.59 -8.92 -18.06
N PHE A 307 1.50 -8.27 -17.32
CA PHE A 307 2.70 -7.66 -17.88
C PHE A 307 3.95 -8.54 -17.68
N SER A 308 4.47 -9.01 -18.81
CA SER A 308 5.77 -9.68 -19.00
C SER A 308 6.97 -8.72 -18.94
N TYR A 309 8.21 -9.25 -19.00
CA TYR A 309 9.43 -8.44 -19.17
C TYR A 309 9.37 -7.49 -20.37
N LEU A 310 8.86 -7.97 -21.52
CA LEU A 310 8.81 -7.19 -22.75
C LEU A 310 7.77 -6.08 -22.69
N SER A 311 6.58 -6.37 -22.14
CA SER A 311 5.53 -5.36 -21.98
C SER A 311 5.89 -4.31 -20.90
N ALA A 312 6.60 -4.68 -19.83
CA ALA A 312 7.12 -3.73 -18.85
C ALA A 312 8.26 -2.86 -19.41
N PHE A 313 9.17 -3.45 -20.19
CA PHE A 313 10.13 -2.67 -20.99
C PHE A 313 9.39 -1.74 -21.96
N GLY A 314 8.36 -2.24 -22.63
CA GLY A 314 7.51 -1.46 -23.54
C GLY A 314 6.78 -0.30 -22.88
N GLN A 315 6.40 -0.43 -21.60
CA GLN A 315 5.84 0.68 -20.84
C GLN A 315 6.90 1.77 -20.60
N ALA A 316 8.09 1.40 -20.11
CA ALA A 316 9.17 2.34 -19.85
C ALA A 316 9.67 3.01 -21.14
N TRP A 317 10.05 2.20 -22.13
CA TRP A 317 10.51 2.65 -23.44
C TRP A 317 9.43 3.43 -24.20
N GLY A 318 8.18 2.99 -24.06
CA GLY A 318 7.07 3.66 -24.71
C GLY A 318 6.78 5.04 -24.13
N THR A 319 6.97 5.23 -22.83
CA THR A 319 6.90 6.53 -22.16
C THR A 319 8.06 7.45 -22.56
N ILE A 320 9.23 6.90 -22.89
CA ILE A 320 10.36 7.68 -23.43
C ILE A 320 10.03 8.23 -24.82
N GLY A 321 9.33 7.45 -25.65
CA GLY A 321 8.88 8.00 -26.93
C GLY A 321 10.04 8.34 -27.87
N LEU A 322 11.16 7.60 -27.85
CA LEU A 322 12.49 8.09 -28.27
C LEU A 322 12.54 8.98 -29.54
N ALA A 323 12.22 8.43 -30.72
CA ALA A 323 12.27 9.20 -31.98
C ALA A 323 11.29 10.40 -32.01
N PRO A 324 9.98 10.24 -31.71
CA PRO A 324 9.08 11.38 -31.63
C PRO A 324 9.46 12.40 -30.55
N GLY A 325 9.89 11.94 -29.38
CA GLY A 325 10.35 12.77 -28.27
C GLY A 325 11.52 13.66 -28.66
N ILE A 326 12.55 13.09 -29.32
CA ILE A 326 13.66 13.86 -29.89
C ILE A 326 13.10 14.88 -30.88
N ALA A 327 12.23 14.47 -31.80
CA ALA A 327 11.68 15.39 -32.80
C ALA A 327 10.89 16.56 -32.19
N GLY A 328 10.10 16.30 -31.14
CA GLY A 328 9.28 17.32 -30.48
C GLY A 328 10.06 18.26 -29.54
N THR A 329 11.28 17.90 -29.13
CA THR A 329 12.06 18.67 -28.14
C THR A 329 13.44 19.11 -28.61
N LEU A 330 13.84 18.77 -29.83
CA LEU A 330 15.14 19.17 -30.40
C LEU A 330 15.34 20.70 -30.42
N VAL A 331 14.24 21.45 -30.46
CA VAL A 331 14.23 22.93 -30.39
C VAL A 331 15.01 23.46 -29.18
N PHE A 332 14.98 22.77 -28.03
CA PHE A 332 15.66 23.25 -26.81
C PHE A 332 17.18 23.13 -26.90
N ALA A 333 17.69 22.00 -27.40
CA ALA A 333 19.13 21.82 -27.58
C ALA A 333 19.67 22.67 -28.74
N LEU A 334 18.94 22.78 -29.85
CA LEU A 334 19.32 23.65 -30.96
C LEU A 334 19.28 25.14 -30.57
N GLY A 335 18.30 25.54 -29.76
CA GLY A 335 18.13 26.91 -29.27
C GLY A 335 19.09 27.34 -28.17
N SER A 336 19.96 26.45 -27.69
CA SER A 336 20.92 26.73 -26.62
C SER A 336 22.36 26.69 -27.10
N GLY A 337 22.73 25.70 -27.92
CA GLY A 337 24.11 25.55 -28.42
C GLY A 337 24.23 24.88 -29.78
N GLY A 338 23.14 24.83 -30.55
CA GLY A 338 23.10 24.21 -31.87
C GLY A 338 23.44 22.72 -31.86
N SER A 339 24.30 22.33 -32.81
CA SER A 339 24.64 20.91 -33.02
C SER A 339 25.43 20.31 -31.85
N VAL A 340 26.40 21.06 -31.33
CA VAL A 340 27.26 20.65 -30.20
C VAL A 340 26.45 20.39 -28.94
N ALA A 341 25.52 21.30 -28.60
CA ALA A 341 24.62 21.06 -27.48
C ALA A 341 23.78 19.80 -27.71
N SER A 342 23.15 19.66 -28.87
CA SER A 342 22.30 18.52 -29.19
C SER A 342 22.98 17.16 -28.98
N VAL A 343 24.23 17.00 -29.44
CA VAL A 343 24.97 15.73 -29.28
C VAL A 343 25.44 15.52 -27.85
N TRP A 344 26.16 16.50 -27.29
CA TRP A 344 26.88 16.27 -26.04
C TRP A 344 25.98 16.35 -24.82
N THR A 345 24.96 17.20 -24.82
CA THR A 345 23.97 17.18 -23.72
C THR A 345 23.21 15.86 -23.72
N TRP A 346 22.94 15.26 -24.90
CA TRP A 346 22.31 13.94 -24.97
C TRP A 346 23.14 12.86 -24.29
N ILE A 347 24.40 12.72 -24.70
CA ILE A 347 25.30 11.69 -24.16
C ILE A 347 25.47 11.88 -22.65
N VAL A 348 25.81 13.09 -22.21
CA VAL A 348 26.05 13.39 -20.79
C VAL A 348 24.76 13.26 -19.98
N GLY A 349 23.63 13.79 -20.48
CA GLY A 349 22.34 13.75 -19.80
C GLY A 349 21.85 12.33 -19.58
N CYS A 350 21.93 11.48 -20.60
CA CYS A 350 21.57 10.06 -20.49
C CYS A 350 22.50 9.31 -19.52
N LEU A 351 23.82 9.56 -19.56
CA LEU A 351 24.78 8.94 -18.65
C LEU A 351 24.48 9.24 -17.17
N PHE A 352 24.09 10.48 -16.85
CA PHE A 352 23.75 10.86 -15.48
C PHE A 352 22.32 10.50 -15.06
N GLN A 353 21.42 10.16 -16.00
CA GLN A 353 20.13 9.55 -15.66
C GLN A 353 20.25 8.07 -15.28
N ILE A 354 21.24 7.33 -15.78
CA ILE A 354 21.44 5.92 -15.40
C ILE A 354 21.57 5.76 -13.87
N PRO A 355 22.39 6.56 -13.14
CA PRO A 355 22.41 6.55 -11.68
C PRO A 355 21.04 6.74 -11.01
N VAL A 356 20.18 7.59 -11.58
CA VAL A 356 18.81 7.80 -11.08
C VAL A 356 17.99 6.52 -11.25
N ALA A 357 18.00 5.90 -12.43
CA ALA A 357 17.31 4.63 -12.66
C ALA A 357 17.86 3.48 -11.82
N LEU A 358 19.17 3.43 -11.59
CA LEU A 358 19.77 2.45 -10.69
C LEU A 358 19.27 2.61 -9.25
N ALA A 359 19.22 3.85 -8.74
CA ALA A 359 18.75 4.13 -7.38
C ALA A 359 17.26 3.79 -7.19
N LEU A 360 16.42 4.17 -8.15
CA LEU A 360 14.99 3.82 -8.14
C LEU A 360 14.77 2.33 -8.41
N GLY A 361 15.61 1.70 -9.23
CA GLY A 361 15.56 0.26 -9.51
C GLY A 361 15.82 -0.60 -8.28
N GLU A 362 16.75 -0.21 -7.39
CA GLU A 362 16.94 -0.87 -6.09
C GLU A 362 15.67 -0.81 -5.23
N MET A 363 14.96 0.31 -5.24
CA MET A 363 13.71 0.50 -4.49
C MET A 363 12.55 -0.27 -5.12
N GLY A 364 12.40 -0.23 -6.45
CA GLY A 364 11.41 -0.99 -7.19
C GLY A 364 11.60 -2.50 -7.07
N SER A 365 12.85 -2.96 -6.92
CA SER A 365 13.16 -4.36 -6.65
C SER A 365 12.82 -4.77 -5.21
N SER A 366 13.09 -3.90 -4.24
CA SER A 366 12.81 -4.16 -2.83
C SER A 366 11.30 -4.11 -2.53
N MET A 367 10.61 -3.10 -3.04
CA MET A 367 9.24 -2.73 -2.68
C MET A 367 8.37 -2.49 -3.94
N PRO A 368 8.10 -3.53 -4.75
CA PRO A 368 7.31 -3.40 -5.97
C PRO A 368 5.82 -3.13 -5.66
N THR A 369 5.41 -1.86 -5.72
CA THR A 369 3.99 -1.43 -5.58
C THR A 369 3.66 -0.36 -6.60
N SER A 370 2.40 -0.26 -7.02
CA SER A 370 1.96 0.77 -7.97
C SER A 370 1.97 2.18 -7.37
N GLY A 371 2.09 2.31 -6.04
CA GLY A 371 2.35 3.59 -5.37
C GLY A 371 3.81 4.06 -5.44
N GLY A 372 4.72 3.18 -5.89
CA GLY A 372 6.13 3.46 -6.20
C GLY A 372 6.78 4.46 -5.24
N VAL A 373 7.08 5.65 -5.78
CA VAL A 373 7.90 6.70 -5.15
C VAL A 373 7.39 7.12 -3.77
N TYR A 374 6.10 7.43 -3.59
CA TYR A 374 5.61 7.90 -2.29
C TYR A 374 5.50 6.77 -1.27
N TYR A 375 5.28 5.52 -1.74
CA TYR A 375 5.33 4.33 -0.89
C TYR A 375 6.76 4.08 -0.39
N TRP A 376 7.77 4.21 -1.26
CA TRP A 376 9.17 4.10 -0.88
C TRP A 376 9.56 5.16 0.16
N VAL A 377 9.13 6.42 -0.02
CA VAL A 377 9.30 7.46 1.00
C VAL A 377 8.69 7.02 2.32
N ALA A 378 7.53 6.37 2.30
CA ALA A 378 6.84 5.97 3.52
C ALA A 378 7.63 4.94 4.33
N LYS A 379 8.19 3.95 3.64
CA LYS A 379 8.99 2.87 4.24
C LYS A 379 10.33 3.38 4.73
N LEU A 380 10.97 4.27 3.98
CA LEU A 380 12.31 4.79 4.26
C LEU A 380 12.32 5.93 5.29
N THR A 381 11.16 6.40 5.74
CA THR A 381 11.04 7.57 6.64
C THR A 381 10.46 7.18 8.00
N PRO A 382 11.02 7.69 9.12
CA PRO A 382 10.45 7.51 10.45
C PRO A 382 9.02 8.04 10.58
N ALA A 383 8.23 7.45 11.48
CA ALA A 383 6.80 7.74 11.65
C ALA A 383 6.48 9.24 11.86
N LYS A 384 7.40 10.00 12.47
CA LYS A 384 7.24 11.44 12.73
C LYS A 384 7.15 12.28 11.44
N TYR A 385 7.97 11.99 10.43
CA TYR A 385 8.07 12.79 9.20
C TYR A 385 7.32 12.16 8.03
N ARG A 386 7.05 10.85 8.12
CA ARG A 386 6.43 10.03 7.08
C ARG A 386 5.22 10.68 6.42
N PRO A 387 4.16 11.11 7.14
CA PRO A 387 2.94 11.57 6.47
C PRO A 387 3.17 12.83 5.62
N LEU A 388 4.00 13.77 6.06
CA LEU A 388 4.30 15.00 5.33
C LEU A 388 5.18 14.74 4.11
N LEU A 389 6.25 13.95 4.25
CA LEU A 389 7.17 13.67 3.13
C LEU A 389 6.49 12.82 2.05
N CYS A 390 5.68 11.83 2.46
CA CYS A 390 4.85 11.08 1.51
C CYS A 390 3.85 11.97 0.79
N TRP A 391 3.20 12.88 1.52
CA TRP A 391 2.25 13.83 0.93
C TRP A 391 2.93 14.70 -0.12
N PHE A 392 4.05 15.34 0.24
CA PHE A 392 4.82 16.16 -0.68
C PHE A 392 5.27 15.37 -1.92
N SER A 393 5.86 14.19 -1.72
CA SER A 393 6.32 13.32 -2.81
C SER A 393 5.18 12.88 -3.73
N ALA A 394 4.02 12.51 -3.18
CA ALA A 394 2.85 12.10 -3.94
C ALA A 394 2.27 13.21 -4.81
N TYR A 395 2.17 14.45 -4.29
CA TYR A 395 1.69 15.57 -5.10
C TYR A 395 2.70 16.00 -6.15
N MET A 396 4.00 15.95 -5.86
CA MET A 396 5.06 16.25 -6.83
C MET A 396 5.07 15.26 -7.99
N ILE A 397 4.98 13.95 -7.70
CA ILE A 397 4.95 12.94 -8.77
C ILE A 397 3.64 13.03 -9.58
N THR A 398 2.50 13.29 -8.92
CA THR A 398 1.21 13.47 -9.60
C THR A 398 1.23 14.69 -10.53
N LEU A 399 1.74 15.84 -10.06
CA LEU A 399 1.94 17.02 -10.89
C LEU A 399 2.85 16.70 -12.07
N GLY A 400 3.97 16.03 -11.79
CA GLY A 400 4.96 15.62 -12.77
C GLY A 400 4.37 14.84 -13.92
N TYR A 401 3.59 13.80 -13.64
CA TYR A 401 2.95 12.98 -14.66
C TYR A 401 1.86 13.72 -15.44
N ILE A 402 1.02 14.50 -14.77
CA ILE A 402 -0.04 15.26 -15.45
C ILE A 402 0.58 16.34 -16.35
N ALA A 403 1.59 17.05 -15.87
CA ALA A 403 2.33 18.05 -16.64
C ALA A 403 3.12 17.40 -17.79
N GLY A 404 3.73 16.25 -17.55
CA GLY A 404 4.46 15.47 -18.56
C GLY A 404 3.54 15.01 -19.69
N TYR A 405 2.37 14.47 -19.33
CA TYR A 405 1.34 14.09 -20.30
C TYR A 405 0.85 15.29 -21.11
N ALA A 406 0.51 16.39 -20.44
CA ALA A 406 0.08 17.62 -21.12
C ALA A 406 1.16 18.15 -22.08
N GLY A 407 2.44 18.14 -21.68
CA GLY A 407 3.55 18.50 -22.57
C GLY A 407 3.68 17.57 -23.78
N ALA A 408 3.54 16.26 -23.59
CA ALA A 408 3.60 15.28 -24.68
C ALA A 408 2.43 15.44 -25.67
N VAL A 409 1.21 15.68 -25.17
CA VAL A 409 0.04 15.93 -26.04
C VAL A 409 0.17 17.27 -26.78
N TYR A 410 0.77 18.28 -26.15
CA TYR A 410 1.08 19.53 -26.83
C TYR A 410 2.11 19.31 -27.96
N ALA A 411 3.20 18.59 -27.70
CA ALA A 411 4.19 18.27 -28.73
C ALA A 411 3.59 17.48 -29.91
N SER A 412 2.71 16.51 -29.62
CA SER A 412 2.01 15.74 -30.66
C SER A 412 1.04 16.60 -31.47
N THR A 413 0.39 17.56 -30.83
CA THR A 413 -0.49 18.56 -31.46
C THR A 413 0.26 19.42 -32.47
N ILE A 414 1.40 20.01 -32.06
CA ILE A 414 2.21 20.83 -32.96
C ILE A 414 2.75 20.00 -34.12
N MET A 415 3.17 18.75 -33.87
CA MET A 415 3.62 17.86 -34.93
C MET A 415 2.50 17.52 -35.93
N PHE A 416 1.29 17.22 -35.46
CA PHE A 416 0.14 16.96 -36.32
C PHE A 416 -0.24 18.17 -37.18
N LEU A 417 -0.26 19.35 -36.58
CA LEU A 417 -0.59 20.60 -37.28
C LEU A 417 0.51 20.99 -38.28
N ALA A 418 1.78 20.69 -37.98
CA ALA A 418 2.88 20.83 -38.93
C ALA A 418 2.70 19.94 -40.17
N ILE A 419 2.18 18.72 -40.01
CA ILE A 419 1.85 17.83 -41.14
C ILE A 419 0.79 18.47 -42.04
N ILE A 420 -0.26 19.06 -41.47
CA ILE A 420 -1.31 19.73 -42.25
C ILE A 420 -0.76 20.97 -42.96
N SER A 421 0.00 21.80 -42.26
CA SER A 421 0.62 22.99 -42.84
C SER A 421 1.55 22.62 -44.00
N MET A 422 2.40 21.60 -43.82
CA MET A 422 3.29 21.10 -44.86
C MET A 422 2.52 20.48 -46.04
N SER A 423 1.44 19.74 -45.78
CA SER A 423 0.60 19.13 -46.82
C SER A 423 -0.11 20.17 -47.68
N THR A 424 -0.43 21.32 -47.09
CA THR A 424 -1.09 22.46 -47.76
C THR A 424 -0.12 23.50 -48.31
N ASP A 425 1.19 23.19 -48.36
CA ASP A 425 2.24 24.12 -48.82
C ASP A 425 2.27 25.45 -48.05
N GLY A 426 1.96 25.40 -46.75
CA GLY A 426 1.92 26.56 -45.87
C GLY A 426 0.64 27.41 -45.97
N ASN A 427 -0.33 27.03 -46.82
CA ASN A 427 -1.60 27.75 -46.93
C ASN A 427 -2.45 27.65 -45.64
N TYR A 428 -2.25 26.59 -44.85
CA TYR A 428 -2.79 26.49 -43.51
C TYR A 428 -1.73 26.86 -42.47
N VAL A 429 -2.01 27.91 -41.70
CA VAL A 429 -1.21 28.33 -40.54
C VAL A 429 -2.02 28.09 -39.27
N PRO A 430 -1.58 27.17 -38.39
CA PRO A 430 -2.25 26.93 -37.13
C PRO A 430 -2.29 28.19 -36.26
N ASN A 431 -3.40 28.37 -35.53
CA ASN A 431 -3.52 29.42 -34.51
C ASN A 431 -3.79 28.76 -33.16
N LYS A 432 -3.68 29.52 -32.07
CA LYS A 432 -3.85 29.00 -30.70
C LYS A 432 -5.17 28.27 -30.44
N TYR A 433 -6.25 28.60 -31.17
CA TYR A 433 -7.54 27.92 -31.03
C TYR A 433 -7.55 26.57 -31.75
N HIS A 434 -6.91 26.48 -32.92
CA HIS A 434 -6.66 25.21 -33.59
C HIS A 434 -5.79 24.29 -32.72
N ASP A 435 -4.70 24.83 -32.16
CA ASP A 435 -3.82 24.08 -31.27
C ASP A 435 -4.60 23.52 -30.08
N TYR A 436 -5.37 24.36 -29.37
CA TYR A 436 -6.14 23.90 -28.21
C TYR A 436 -7.23 22.88 -28.58
N GLY A 437 -7.94 23.07 -29.68
CA GLY A 437 -8.98 22.14 -30.14
C GLY A 437 -8.43 20.74 -30.45
N VAL A 438 -7.30 20.67 -31.17
CA VAL A 438 -6.62 19.40 -31.48
C VAL A 438 -6.05 18.76 -30.22
N TYR A 439 -5.45 19.57 -29.32
CA TYR A 439 -4.94 19.12 -28.03
C TYR A 439 -6.01 18.42 -27.18
N VAL A 440 -7.21 19.01 -27.08
CA VAL A 440 -8.35 18.40 -26.35
C VAL A 440 -8.77 17.09 -27.00
N GLY A 441 -8.85 17.05 -28.33
CA GLY A 441 -9.16 15.83 -29.08
C GLY A 441 -8.18 14.70 -28.78
N PHE A 442 -6.87 14.99 -28.79
CA PHE A 442 -5.84 14.00 -28.47
C PHE A 442 -5.83 13.59 -27.00
N CYS A 443 -6.15 14.50 -26.07
CA CYS A 443 -6.34 14.13 -24.66
C CYS A 443 -7.43 13.07 -24.50
N ILE A 444 -8.57 13.25 -25.19
CA ILE A 444 -9.70 12.32 -25.14
C ILE A 444 -9.32 10.98 -25.81
N ILE A 445 -8.74 11.01 -27.01
CA ILE A 445 -8.38 9.81 -27.78
C ILE A 445 -7.41 8.93 -26.99
N THR A 446 -6.30 9.50 -26.50
CA THR A 446 -5.26 8.74 -25.78
C THR A 446 -5.76 8.23 -24.42
N SER A 447 -6.68 8.95 -23.75
CA SER A 447 -7.32 8.48 -22.53
C SER A 447 -8.29 7.32 -22.79
N VAL A 448 -9.08 7.36 -23.86
CA VAL A 448 -9.98 6.28 -24.26
C VAL A 448 -9.18 5.01 -24.60
N MET A 449 -8.02 5.16 -25.23
CA MET A 449 -7.13 4.05 -25.58
C MET A 449 -6.67 3.22 -24.36
N ILE A 450 -6.70 3.77 -23.15
CA ILE A 450 -6.31 3.04 -21.93
C ILE A 450 -7.48 2.58 -21.05
N CYS A 451 -8.72 2.83 -21.46
CA CYS A 451 -9.91 2.38 -20.73
C CYS A 451 -10.19 0.87 -20.89
N PHE A 452 -9.46 0.19 -21.77
CA PHE A 452 -9.59 -1.24 -22.04
C PHE A 452 -8.95 -2.12 -20.95
N SER A 453 -9.05 -3.44 -21.09
CA SER A 453 -8.46 -4.38 -20.14
C SER A 453 -6.93 -4.41 -20.21
N SER A 454 -6.28 -4.68 -19.08
CA SER A 454 -4.81 -4.74 -18.95
C SER A 454 -4.15 -5.70 -19.96
N LYS A 455 -4.83 -6.80 -20.32
CA LYS A 455 -4.35 -7.75 -21.33
C LYS A 455 -4.22 -7.15 -22.73
N ILE A 456 -5.15 -6.28 -23.13
CA ILE A 456 -5.07 -5.60 -24.42
C ILE A 456 -3.93 -4.58 -24.38
N LEU A 457 -3.80 -3.85 -23.27
CA LEU A 457 -2.75 -2.85 -23.08
C LEU A 457 -1.35 -3.47 -23.11
N ALA A 458 -1.14 -4.62 -22.46
CA ALA A 458 0.13 -5.33 -22.49
C ALA A 458 0.56 -5.70 -23.93
N LYS A 459 -0.38 -6.19 -24.76
CA LYS A 459 -0.12 -6.50 -26.17
C LYS A 459 0.17 -5.26 -27.02
N ILE A 460 -0.54 -4.15 -26.75
CA ILE A 460 -0.27 -2.87 -27.42
C ILE A 460 1.15 -2.39 -27.08
N ASN A 461 1.58 -2.52 -25.83
CA ASN A 461 2.94 -2.16 -25.41
C ASN A 461 4.00 -3.03 -26.10
N GLU A 462 3.78 -4.35 -26.21
CA GLU A 462 4.69 -5.24 -26.93
C GLU A 462 4.81 -4.83 -28.42
N PHE A 463 3.69 -4.57 -29.09
CA PHE A 463 3.69 -4.07 -30.47
C PHE A 463 4.45 -2.73 -30.59
N TYR A 464 4.24 -1.83 -29.63
CA TYR A 464 4.84 -0.50 -29.67
C TYR A 464 6.37 -0.53 -29.57
N VAL A 465 6.94 -1.47 -28.82
CA VAL A 465 8.41 -1.69 -28.78
C VAL A 465 8.97 -1.88 -30.19
N PHE A 466 8.36 -2.77 -30.97
CA PHE A 466 8.80 -3.04 -32.35
C PHE A 466 8.58 -1.84 -33.27
N TYR A 467 7.40 -1.23 -33.18
CA TYR A 467 7.07 -0.04 -33.94
C TYR A 467 8.08 1.10 -33.71
N GLN A 468 8.42 1.36 -32.45
CA GLN A 468 9.34 2.42 -32.09
C GLN A 468 10.78 2.11 -32.49
N GLY A 469 11.23 0.87 -32.32
CA GLY A 469 12.53 0.42 -32.81
C GLY A 469 12.67 0.61 -34.33
N LEU A 470 11.65 0.18 -35.09
CA LEU A 470 11.60 0.36 -36.54
C LEU A 470 11.59 1.84 -36.93
N LEU A 471 10.82 2.66 -36.22
CA LEU A 471 10.72 4.10 -36.46
C LEU A 471 12.07 4.81 -36.24
N CYS A 472 12.82 4.41 -35.21
CA CYS A 472 14.16 4.94 -34.95
C CYS A 472 15.12 4.63 -36.10
N VAL A 473 15.14 3.37 -36.56
CA VAL A 473 15.98 2.93 -37.69
C VAL A 473 15.56 3.62 -38.98
N ALA A 474 14.25 3.68 -39.25
CA ALA A 474 13.70 4.32 -40.45
C ALA A 474 14.07 5.82 -40.49
N LEU A 475 13.97 6.53 -39.37
CA LEU A 475 14.36 7.94 -39.29
C LEU A 475 15.84 8.13 -39.61
N ILE A 476 16.73 7.34 -39.00
CA ILE A 476 18.19 7.42 -39.26
C ILE A 476 18.50 7.16 -40.73
N LEU A 477 18.00 6.06 -41.28
CA LEU A 477 18.29 5.67 -42.66
C LEU A 477 17.71 6.68 -43.66
N ALA A 478 16.48 7.14 -43.43
CA ALA A 478 15.83 8.09 -44.32
C ALA A 478 16.63 9.39 -44.45
N VAL A 479 17.07 9.98 -43.33
CA VAL A 479 17.84 11.23 -43.40
C VAL A 479 19.24 10.99 -43.94
N VAL A 480 19.96 9.96 -43.49
CA VAL A 480 21.36 9.73 -43.92
C VAL A 480 21.45 9.44 -45.42
N ILE A 481 20.51 8.66 -45.97
CA ILE A 481 20.52 8.26 -47.38
C ILE A 481 20.04 9.40 -48.28
N ALA A 482 18.90 10.02 -47.95
CA ALA A 482 18.22 10.94 -48.86
C ALA A 482 18.78 12.38 -48.84
N THR A 483 19.46 12.79 -47.77
CA THR A 483 19.88 14.19 -47.61
C THR A 483 20.83 14.65 -48.72
N PRO A 484 20.50 15.73 -49.47
CA PRO A 484 21.38 16.33 -50.46
C PRO A 484 22.68 16.85 -49.85
N SER A 485 23.76 16.88 -50.64
CA SER A 485 25.09 17.33 -50.17
C SER A 485 25.10 18.76 -49.62
N THR A 486 24.17 19.61 -50.05
CA THR A 486 24.01 21.01 -49.58
C THR A 486 23.61 21.12 -48.11
N TYR A 487 22.93 20.10 -47.56
CA TYR A 487 22.50 20.07 -46.17
C TYR A 487 23.37 19.15 -45.30
N ARG A 488 24.40 18.52 -45.88
CA ARG A 488 25.33 17.67 -45.14
C ARG A 488 26.37 18.51 -44.39
N ASN A 489 26.58 18.17 -43.12
CA ASN A 489 27.53 18.86 -42.26
C ASN A 489 28.82 18.05 -42.07
N SER A 490 29.92 18.74 -41.71
CA SER A 490 31.19 18.08 -41.38
C SER A 490 31.21 17.63 -39.91
N ALA A 491 32.10 16.70 -39.57
CA ALA A 491 32.26 16.27 -38.18
C ALA A 491 32.67 17.44 -37.26
N ALA A 492 33.46 18.39 -37.75
CA ALA A 492 33.82 19.59 -37.00
C ALA A 492 32.58 20.43 -36.66
N PHE A 493 31.65 20.58 -37.60
CA PHE A 493 30.37 21.27 -37.33
C PHE A 493 29.58 20.54 -36.24
N VAL A 494 29.43 19.22 -36.38
CA VAL A 494 28.57 18.44 -35.49
C VAL A 494 29.11 18.38 -34.06
N PHE A 495 30.42 18.22 -33.88
CA PHE A 495 31.00 17.93 -32.57
C PHE A 495 31.69 19.13 -31.90
N ILE A 496 32.03 20.19 -32.64
CA ILE A 496 32.89 21.29 -32.16
C ILE A 496 32.29 22.69 -32.41
N ASP A 497 31.51 22.91 -33.47
CA ASP A 497 30.95 24.23 -33.82
C ASP A 497 29.78 24.65 -32.90
N PHE A 498 30.12 25.26 -31.76
CA PHE A 498 29.14 25.72 -30.79
C PHE A 498 28.43 26.98 -31.27
N GLN A 499 27.11 26.93 -31.37
CA GLN A 499 26.28 28.04 -31.84
C GLN A 499 25.39 28.56 -30.71
N ASN A 500 25.82 29.64 -30.05
CA ASN A 500 25.07 30.25 -28.96
C ASN A 500 23.90 31.08 -29.49
N THR A 501 22.72 30.45 -29.57
CA THR A 501 21.49 31.06 -30.08
C THR A 501 20.62 31.70 -28.98
N GLY A 502 20.94 31.48 -27.70
CA GLY A 502 20.22 32.01 -26.54
C GLY A 502 20.76 33.34 -25.99
N ASP A 503 21.75 33.94 -26.67
CA ASP A 503 22.41 35.21 -26.29
C ASP A 503 23.01 35.22 -24.87
N TRP A 504 23.38 34.05 -24.34
CA TRP A 504 24.04 33.96 -23.04
C TRP A 504 25.52 34.32 -23.15
N LYS A 505 26.01 35.20 -22.27
CA LYS A 505 27.45 35.57 -22.24
C LYS A 505 28.38 34.39 -21.98
N ASN A 506 27.91 33.35 -21.28
CA ASN A 506 28.69 32.17 -20.95
C ASN A 506 28.24 30.97 -21.80
N ASN A 507 29.08 30.54 -22.74
CA ASN A 507 28.80 29.41 -23.62
C ASN A 507 28.62 28.08 -22.86
N GLY A 508 29.31 27.89 -21.74
CA GLY A 508 29.15 26.69 -20.90
C GLY A 508 27.76 26.63 -20.25
N TRP A 509 27.27 27.77 -19.74
CA TRP A 509 25.92 27.86 -19.21
C TRP A 509 24.86 27.69 -20.30
N ALA A 510 25.06 28.31 -21.46
CA ALA A 510 24.22 28.13 -22.64
C ALA A 510 24.15 26.63 -23.02
N TRP A 511 25.29 25.95 -23.08
CA TRP A 511 25.35 24.51 -23.36
C TRP A 511 24.54 23.68 -22.34
N CYS A 512 24.64 23.99 -21.05
CA CYS A 512 23.88 23.30 -20.02
C CYS A 512 22.36 23.40 -20.25
N LEU A 513 21.84 24.53 -20.75
CA LEU A 513 20.39 24.68 -21.02
C LEU A 513 19.86 23.64 -22.03
N GLY A 514 20.74 23.07 -22.86
CA GLY A 514 20.41 21.97 -23.78
C GLY A 514 20.12 20.63 -23.11
N PHE A 515 20.32 20.49 -21.78
CA PHE A 515 19.98 19.25 -21.05
C PHE A 515 18.47 18.98 -20.97
N LEU A 516 17.62 19.97 -21.27
CA LEU A 516 16.17 19.76 -21.25
C LEU A 516 15.74 18.68 -22.27
N THR A 517 16.33 18.65 -23.47
CA THR A 517 15.99 17.63 -24.49
C THR A 517 16.21 16.20 -23.98
N PRO A 518 17.43 15.78 -23.57
CA PRO A 518 17.61 14.42 -23.07
C PRO A 518 16.84 14.19 -21.78
N VAL A 519 16.83 15.14 -20.84
CA VAL A 519 16.15 14.93 -19.57
C VAL A 519 14.65 14.69 -19.76
N TRP A 520 14.03 15.44 -20.67
CA TRP A 520 12.63 15.24 -21.06
C TRP A 520 12.41 13.90 -21.76
N VAL A 521 13.15 13.64 -22.83
CA VAL A 521 12.87 12.48 -23.69
C VAL A 521 13.09 11.19 -22.93
N VAL A 522 14.19 11.05 -22.21
CA VAL A 522 14.48 9.81 -21.50
C VAL A 522 13.84 9.73 -20.12
N SER A 523 13.06 10.75 -19.71
CA SER A 523 12.17 10.64 -18.54
C SER A 523 11.11 9.56 -18.78
N GLY A 524 10.55 8.99 -17.70
CA GLY A 524 9.49 8.00 -17.83
C GLY A 524 9.96 6.54 -17.75
N PHE A 525 11.25 6.28 -17.61
CA PHE A 525 11.80 4.92 -17.44
C PHE A 525 11.19 4.20 -16.22
N GLU A 526 10.86 4.97 -15.19
CA GLU A 526 10.25 4.53 -13.95
C GLU A 526 8.76 4.24 -14.03
N THR A 527 8.08 4.54 -15.14
CA THR A 527 6.65 4.18 -15.33
C THR A 527 6.42 2.68 -15.22
N SER A 528 7.48 1.89 -15.41
CA SER A 528 7.52 0.47 -15.09
C SER A 528 7.24 0.14 -13.61
N ALA A 529 7.44 1.06 -12.66
CA ALA A 529 7.02 0.90 -11.27
C ALA A 529 5.51 1.10 -11.09
N ALA A 530 4.86 1.95 -11.87
CA ALA A 530 3.41 2.16 -11.78
C ALA A 530 2.61 0.88 -12.13
N LEU A 531 3.18 0.01 -12.97
CA LEU A 531 2.62 -1.32 -13.28
C LEU A 531 3.10 -2.44 -12.33
N ALA A 532 3.80 -2.13 -11.24
CA ALA A 532 4.37 -3.16 -10.35
C ALA A 532 3.35 -4.18 -9.84
N GLU A 533 2.10 -3.77 -9.60
CA GLU A 533 0.99 -4.66 -9.19
C GLU A 533 0.36 -5.43 -10.37
N GLU A 534 0.65 -5.04 -11.61
CA GLU A 534 0.19 -5.69 -12.86
C GLU A 534 1.31 -6.53 -13.55
N ALA A 535 2.56 -6.45 -13.07
CA ALA A 535 3.71 -7.21 -13.58
C ALA A 535 3.91 -8.57 -12.92
N GLU A 536 4.34 -9.54 -13.71
CA GLU A 536 4.90 -10.81 -13.23
C GLU A 536 6.38 -10.65 -12.85
N ASN A 537 6.83 -11.32 -11.79
CA ASN A 537 8.19 -11.22 -11.24
C ASN A 537 8.64 -9.77 -11.01
N ALA A 538 7.77 -8.96 -10.40
CA ALA A 538 7.91 -7.50 -10.33
C ALA A 538 9.28 -7.04 -9.76
N GLN A 539 9.81 -7.75 -8.75
CA GLN A 539 11.12 -7.45 -8.16
C GLN A 539 12.30 -7.51 -9.15
N LYS A 540 12.17 -8.25 -10.26
CA LYS A 540 13.18 -8.35 -11.32
C LYS A 540 12.81 -7.53 -12.55
N VAL A 541 11.53 -7.55 -12.92
CA VAL A 541 11.04 -6.92 -14.15
C VAL A 541 11.16 -5.39 -14.08
N ILE A 542 10.82 -4.78 -12.94
CA ILE A 542 10.86 -3.33 -12.77
C ILE A 542 12.27 -2.77 -12.96
N PRO A 543 13.31 -3.20 -12.19
CA PRO A 543 14.66 -2.67 -12.38
C PRO A 543 15.21 -2.98 -13.79
N PHE A 544 14.90 -4.16 -14.35
CA PHE A 544 15.27 -4.48 -15.72
C PHE A 544 14.69 -3.47 -16.71
N ALA A 545 13.39 -3.19 -16.65
CA ALA A 545 12.71 -2.27 -17.56
C ALA A 545 13.27 -0.84 -17.46
N MET A 546 13.47 -0.33 -16.24
CA MET A 546 14.04 1.00 -16.01
C MET A 546 15.44 1.15 -16.64
N ILE A 547 16.34 0.21 -16.32
CA ILE A 547 17.76 0.33 -16.68
C ILE A 547 17.96 0.06 -18.17
N SER A 548 17.36 -1.01 -18.70
CA SER A 548 17.53 -1.38 -20.11
C SER A 548 16.93 -0.33 -21.05
N SER A 549 15.81 0.31 -20.65
CA SER A 549 15.21 1.38 -21.44
C SER A 549 16.03 2.67 -21.46
N LEU A 550 16.78 2.99 -20.41
CA LEU A 550 17.74 4.10 -20.49
C LEU A 550 18.98 3.75 -21.31
N ILE A 551 19.54 2.55 -21.12
CA ILE A 551 20.74 2.13 -21.85
C ILE A 551 20.49 2.10 -23.35
N ALA A 552 19.38 1.50 -23.79
CA ALA A 552 19.06 1.50 -25.21
C ALA A 552 18.79 2.93 -25.72
N SER A 553 18.22 3.83 -24.90
CA SER A 553 17.91 5.21 -25.30
C SER A 553 19.18 6.05 -25.49
N LEU A 554 20.18 5.85 -24.63
CA LEU A 554 21.49 6.46 -24.77
C LEU A 554 22.07 6.20 -26.17
N PHE A 555 22.16 4.94 -26.58
CA PHE A 555 22.81 4.56 -27.84
C PHE A 555 21.95 4.87 -29.07
N ILE A 556 20.67 4.47 -29.07
CA ILE A 556 19.78 4.66 -30.22
C ILE A 556 19.50 6.16 -30.41
N GLY A 557 19.25 6.89 -29.32
CA GLY A 557 19.00 8.33 -29.37
C GLY A 557 20.22 9.13 -29.81
N ALA A 558 21.43 8.73 -29.37
CA ALA A 558 22.67 9.33 -29.87
C ALA A 558 22.79 9.12 -31.38
N GLY A 559 22.47 7.91 -31.88
CA GLY A 559 22.43 7.63 -33.32
C GLY A 559 21.47 8.53 -34.09
N ILE A 560 20.25 8.73 -33.57
CA ILE A 560 19.23 9.63 -34.18
C ILE A 560 19.74 11.07 -34.20
N ILE A 561 20.20 11.59 -33.06
CA ILE A 561 20.63 12.98 -32.95
C ILE A 561 21.85 13.22 -33.85
N ILE A 562 22.86 12.36 -33.80
CA ILE A 562 24.04 12.49 -34.66
C ILE A 562 23.62 12.47 -36.13
N ALA A 563 22.75 11.54 -36.54
CA ALA A 563 22.23 11.50 -37.92
C ALA A 563 21.54 12.81 -38.31
N LEU A 564 20.66 13.34 -37.48
CA LEU A 564 19.98 14.63 -37.70
C LEU A 564 20.98 15.79 -37.77
N MET A 565 21.99 15.82 -36.90
CA MET A 565 23.00 16.86 -36.88
C MET A 565 23.88 16.86 -38.15
N PHE A 566 24.16 15.68 -38.69
CA PHE A 566 24.87 15.55 -39.97
C PHE A 566 24.03 15.96 -41.18
N THR A 567 22.69 16.04 -41.05
CA THR A 567 21.77 16.26 -42.18
C THR A 567 20.91 17.53 -42.07
N MET A 568 20.99 18.27 -40.98
CA MET A 568 20.14 19.43 -40.72
C MET A 568 20.49 20.70 -41.54
N GLY A 569 21.69 20.77 -42.13
CA GLY A 569 22.25 22.01 -42.68
C GLY A 569 22.86 22.93 -41.61
N LYS A 570 23.41 24.08 -42.03
CA LYS A 570 24.20 24.94 -41.13
C LYS A 570 23.42 26.06 -40.43
N ASN A 571 22.24 26.42 -40.94
CA ASN A 571 21.48 27.57 -40.47
C ASN A 571 20.48 27.18 -39.38
N THR A 572 20.96 27.13 -38.14
CA THR A 572 20.16 26.77 -36.97
C THR A 572 19.00 27.75 -36.73
N SER A 573 19.21 29.05 -36.93
CA SER A 573 18.16 30.08 -36.76
C SER A 573 17.00 29.87 -37.73
N ALA A 574 17.26 29.47 -38.98
CA ALA A 574 16.21 29.16 -39.95
C ALA A 574 15.40 27.91 -39.59
N LEU A 575 16.03 26.92 -38.95
CA LEU A 575 15.33 25.72 -38.47
C LEU A 575 14.44 26.02 -37.25
N LEU A 576 14.94 26.83 -36.31
CA LEU A 576 14.17 27.27 -35.14
C LEU A 576 13.00 28.17 -35.53
N GLY A 577 13.17 29.02 -36.55
CA GLY A 577 12.13 29.88 -37.11
C GLY A 577 11.32 29.27 -38.25
N SER A 578 11.31 27.94 -38.41
CA SER A 578 10.58 27.29 -39.51
C SER A 578 9.09 27.63 -39.47
N ALA A 579 8.52 27.95 -40.63
CA ALA A 579 7.09 28.24 -40.79
C ALA A 579 6.19 27.05 -40.41
N PHE A 580 6.72 25.83 -40.40
CA PHE A 580 5.99 24.63 -39.98
C PHE A 580 5.96 24.43 -38.46
N GLY A 581 6.72 25.22 -37.69
CA GLY A 581 6.77 25.13 -36.22
C GLY A 581 7.47 23.87 -35.67
N GLN A 582 8.14 23.08 -36.52
CA GLN A 582 8.81 21.83 -36.15
C GLN A 582 10.19 21.72 -36.82
N PRO A 583 11.31 21.90 -36.08
CA PRO A 583 12.66 21.85 -36.65
C PRO A 583 12.97 20.52 -37.36
N VAL A 584 12.60 19.39 -36.77
CA VAL A 584 12.79 18.08 -37.43
C VAL A 584 11.92 17.97 -38.68
N GLY A 585 10.71 18.53 -38.67
CA GLY A 585 9.88 18.59 -39.87
C GLY A 585 10.57 19.34 -41.03
N GLN A 586 11.24 20.45 -40.73
CA GLN A 586 12.04 21.18 -41.72
C GLN A 586 13.25 20.37 -42.21
N ILE A 587 13.97 19.68 -41.32
CA ILE A 587 15.08 18.80 -41.69
C ILE A 587 14.59 17.68 -42.63
N LEU A 588 13.47 17.06 -42.30
CA LEU A 588 12.86 16.02 -43.13
C LEU A 588 12.41 16.56 -44.48
N TYR A 589 11.83 17.76 -44.53
CA TYR A 589 11.46 18.42 -45.78
C TYR A 589 12.68 18.68 -46.66
N ASN A 590 13.77 19.19 -46.08
CA ASN A 590 15.02 19.44 -46.78
C ASN A 590 15.68 18.15 -47.29
N SER A 591 15.47 17.03 -46.59
CA SER A 591 16.12 15.74 -46.89
C SER A 591 15.32 14.88 -47.88
N LEU A 592 13.99 14.80 -47.70
CA LEU A 592 13.12 13.83 -48.37
C LEU A 592 12.13 14.49 -49.34
N GLY A 593 12.06 15.83 -49.36
CA GLY A 593 11.00 16.58 -50.01
C GLY A 593 9.65 16.43 -49.29
N LYS A 594 8.63 17.14 -49.80
CA LYS A 594 7.29 17.23 -49.19
C LYS A 594 6.69 15.87 -48.82
N ASN A 595 6.55 14.97 -49.80
CA ASN A 595 5.82 13.72 -49.61
C ASN A 595 6.52 12.78 -48.61
N GLY A 596 7.84 12.66 -48.69
CA GLY A 596 8.61 11.83 -47.77
C GLY A 596 8.62 12.41 -46.34
N ALA A 597 8.73 13.74 -46.22
CA ALA A 597 8.68 14.42 -44.93
C ALA A 597 7.32 14.28 -44.25
N VAL A 598 6.22 14.51 -44.98
CA VAL A 598 4.85 14.32 -44.49
C VAL A 598 4.63 12.87 -44.04
N ALA A 599 5.06 11.89 -44.84
CA ALA A 599 4.90 10.48 -44.49
C ALA A 599 5.66 10.12 -43.20
N LEU A 600 6.93 10.50 -43.09
CA LEU A 600 7.74 10.16 -41.93
C LEU A 600 7.30 10.93 -40.66
N LEU A 601 6.92 12.20 -40.79
CA LEU A 601 6.31 12.97 -39.70
C LEU A 601 5.01 12.34 -39.22
N PHE A 602 4.17 11.81 -40.12
CA PHE A 602 2.94 11.13 -39.73
C PHE A 602 3.21 9.89 -38.87
N PHE A 603 4.23 9.08 -39.21
CA PHE A 603 4.64 7.98 -38.35
C PHE A 603 5.25 8.46 -37.04
N LEU A 604 6.04 9.55 -37.02
CA LEU A 604 6.48 10.14 -35.76
C LEU A 604 5.29 10.59 -34.89
N PHE A 605 4.29 11.22 -35.49
CA PHE A 605 3.06 11.62 -34.82
C PHE A 605 2.29 10.43 -34.22
N LEU A 606 2.11 9.34 -34.98
CA LEU A 606 1.50 8.12 -34.44
C LEU A 606 2.31 7.55 -33.26
N GLY A 607 3.65 7.59 -33.36
CA GLY A 607 4.53 7.26 -32.25
C GLY A 607 4.31 8.12 -31.01
N PHE A 608 4.01 9.41 -31.19
CA PHE A 608 3.66 10.32 -30.10
C PHE A 608 2.31 9.99 -29.45
N ILE A 609 1.30 9.53 -30.22
CA ILE A 609 0.01 9.10 -29.66
C ILE A 609 0.20 7.89 -28.73
N PHE A 610 1.02 6.91 -29.12
CA PHE A 610 1.39 5.79 -28.25
C PHE A 610 2.18 6.24 -27.01
N ASN A 611 3.09 7.21 -27.18
CA ASN A 611 3.83 7.80 -26.08
C ASN A 611 2.90 8.46 -25.05
N CYS A 612 1.98 9.32 -25.50
CA CYS A 612 0.96 9.95 -24.65
C CYS A 612 0.11 8.92 -23.90
N THR A 613 -0.28 7.84 -24.59
CA THR A 613 -1.05 6.73 -24.02
C THR A 613 -0.29 6.05 -22.87
N ASN A 614 1.03 5.83 -23.03
CA ASN A 614 1.88 5.26 -21.98
C ASN A 614 2.05 6.19 -20.78
N ILE A 615 2.24 7.49 -21.00
CA ILE A 615 2.33 8.48 -19.90
C ILE A 615 0.99 8.54 -19.14
N MET A 616 -0.14 8.60 -19.84
CA MET A 616 -1.48 8.61 -19.23
C MET A 616 -1.77 7.33 -18.44
N PHE A 617 -1.29 6.18 -18.94
CA PHE A 617 -1.37 4.92 -18.20
C PHE A 617 -0.70 5.06 -16.83
N ALA A 618 0.56 5.49 -16.78
CA ALA A 618 1.29 5.68 -15.52
C ALA A 618 0.61 6.71 -14.61
N ALA A 619 0.26 7.87 -15.14
CA ALA A 619 -0.43 8.94 -14.42
C ALA A 619 -1.71 8.44 -13.71
N SER A 620 -2.50 7.62 -14.41
CA SER A 620 -3.74 7.07 -13.87
C SER A 620 -3.52 6.06 -12.74
N ARG A 621 -2.43 5.27 -12.78
CA ARG A 621 -2.09 4.27 -11.74
C ARG A 621 -1.55 4.94 -10.49
N ASP A 622 -0.71 5.96 -10.66
CA ASP A 622 -0.22 6.79 -9.56
C ASP A 622 -1.37 7.49 -8.84
N MET A 623 -2.28 8.12 -9.60
CA MET A 623 -3.45 8.75 -9.00
C MET A 623 -4.40 7.74 -8.34
N PHE A 624 -4.58 6.56 -8.94
CA PHE A 624 -5.33 5.48 -8.31
C PHE A 624 -4.70 5.05 -6.98
N ALA A 625 -3.38 4.87 -6.93
CA ALA A 625 -2.67 4.50 -5.70
C ALA A 625 -2.85 5.59 -4.63
N LEU A 626 -2.72 6.87 -4.99
CA LEU A 626 -2.94 7.98 -4.06
C LEU A 626 -4.39 8.05 -3.56
N CYS A 627 -5.36 7.82 -4.44
CA CYS A 627 -6.79 7.78 -4.07
C CYS A 627 -7.12 6.58 -3.18
N ARG A 628 -6.49 5.43 -3.42
CA ARG A 628 -6.64 4.21 -2.60
C ARG A 628 -6.28 4.50 -1.13
N ASP A 629 -5.23 5.29 -0.93
CA ASP A 629 -4.72 5.68 0.39
C ASP A 629 -5.33 6.98 0.93
N GLY A 630 -6.38 7.49 0.27
CA GLY A 630 -7.14 8.67 0.72
C GLY A 630 -6.42 10.01 0.53
N GLY A 631 -5.29 10.05 -0.19
CA GLY A 631 -4.44 11.24 -0.30
C GLY A 631 -4.89 12.29 -1.32
N PHE A 632 -5.96 12.04 -2.08
CA PHE A 632 -6.46 12.94 -3.12
C PHE A 632 -7.93 13.36 -2.87
N PRO A 633 -8.37 14.56 -3.28
CA PRO A 633 -9.78 14.94 -3.22
C PRO A 633 -10.68 13.92 -3.94
N PHE A 634 -11.84 13.61 -3.36
CA PHE A 634 -12.78 12.62 -3.90
C PHE A 634 -12.21 11.19 -4.06
N SER A 635 -11.18 10.85 -3.27
CA SER A 635 -10.52 9.53 -3.25
C SER A 635 -11.50 8.34 -3.30
N ALA A 636 -12.57 8.37 -2.50
CA ALA A 636 -13.57 7.31 -2.43
C ALA A 636 -14.30 7.07 -3.77
N TYR A 637 -14.53 8.14 -4.55
CA TYR A 637 -15.18 8.07 -5.85
C TYR A 637 -14.18 7.66 -6.95
N LEU A 638 -12.98 8.27 -6.93
CA LEU A 638 -11.97 8.09 -7.97
C LEU A 638 -11.29 6.72 -7.92
N ARG A 639 -11.11 6.12 -6.73
CA ARG A 639 -10.47 4.79 -6.59
C ARG A 639 -11.29 3.62 -7.17
N ILE A 640 -12.53 3.84 -7.57
CA ILE A 640 -13.40 2.73 -7.99
C ILE A 640 -12.94 2.18 -9.34
N LEU A 641 -12.61 0.89 -9.34
CA LEU A 641 -12.22 0.13 -10.54
C LEU A 641 -13.45 -0.37 -11.31
N THR A 642 -13.29 -0.54 -12.63
CA THR A 642 -14.28 -1.21 -13.48
C THR A 642 -14.31 -2.73 -13.24
N THR A 643 -15.29 -3.42 -13.83
CA THR A 643 -15.42 -4.88 -13.77
C THR A 643 -14.16 -5.62 -14.28
N TRP A 644 -13.44 -5.02 -15.23
CA TRP A 644 -12.17 -5.55 -15.77
C TRP A 644 -10.92 -4.97 -15.10
N LYS A 645 -11.07 -4.37 -13.90
CA LYS A 645 -9.99 -3.87 -13.04
C LYS A 645 -9.18 -2.69 -13.60
N ALA A 646 -9.79 -1.84 -14.43
CA ALA A 646 -9.17 -0.59 -14.89
C ALA A 646 -9.64 0.62 -14.07
N PRO A 647 -8.74 1.57 -13.69
CA PRO A 647 -9.10 2.76 -12.92
C PRO A 647 -9.65 3.90 -13.80
N VAL A 648 -10.72 3.64 -14.55
CA VAL A 648 -11.27 4.58 -15.56
C VAL A 648 -11.60 5.97 -14.98
N ARG A 649 -12.07 6.05 -13.73
CA ARG A 649 -12.36 7.35 -13.10
C ARG A 649 -11.11 8.19 -12.85
N CYS A 650 -9.99 7.55 -12.50
CA CYS A 650 -8.69 8.22 -12.39
C CYS A 650 -8.20 8.68 -13.77
N ILE A 651 -8.39 7.85 -14.81
CA ILE A 651 -8.04 8.22 -16.20
C ILE A 651 -8.78 9.49 -16.61
N LEU A 652 -10.10 9.55 -16.39
CA LEU A 652 -10.93 10.70 -16.73
C LEU A 652 -10.53 11.95 -15.94
N ALA A 653 -10.19 11.81 -14.65
CA ALA A 653 -9.72 12.92 -13.84
C ALA A 653 -8.36 13.45 -14.31
N CYS A 654 -7.39 12.58 -14.66
CA CYS A 654 -6.12 13.00 -15.25
C CYS A 654 -6.34 13.74 -16.58
N CYS A 655 -7.21 13.20 -17.45
CA CYS A 655 -7.58 13.83 -18.71
C CYS A 655 -8.20 15.22 -18.50
N PHE A 656 -9.15 15.34 -17.58
CA PHE A 656 -9.80 16.61 -17.26
C PHE A 656 -8.82 17.67 -16.75
N ILE A 657 -7.93 17.30 -15.82
CA ILE A 657 -6.90 18.22 -15.30
C ILE A 657 -5.94 18.64 -16.43
N SER A 658 -5.58 17.70 -17.32
CA SER A 658 -4.70 17.99 -18.47
C SER A 658 -5.36 18.93 -19.49
N ILE A 659 -6.67 18.83 -19.69
CA ILE A 659 -7.44 19.78 -20.51
C ILE A 659 -7.41 21.19 -19.90
N ILE A 660 -7.60 21.31 -18.58
CA ILE A 660 -7.52 22.60 -17.88
C ILE A 660 -6.12 23.21 -18.03
N ILE A 661 -5.09 22.41 -17.85
CA ILE A 661 -3.69 22.84 -18.04
C ILE A 661 -3.46 23.32 -19.48
N GLY A 662 -4.06 22.66 -20.47
CA GLY A 662 -3.99 23.06 -21.87
C GLY A 662 -4.53 24.46 -22.16
N LEU A 663 -5.36 25.05 -21.28
CA LEU A 663 -5.84 26.43 -21.42
C LEU A 663 -4.68 27.44 -21.46
N LEU A 664 -3.50 27.10 -20.94
CA LEU A 664 -2.29 27.91 -21.07
C LEU A 664 -1.92 28.21 -22.53
N MET A 665 -2.31 27.34 -23.47
CA MET A 665 -2.12 27.56 -24.92
C MET A 665 -2.88 28.80 -25.42
N LEU A 666 -4.02 29.14 -24.78
CA LEU A 666 -4.81 30.31 -25.15
C LEU A 666 -4.17 31.62 -24.69
N ALA A 667 -3.29 31.56 -23.69
CA ALA A 667 -2.49 32.69 -23.23
C ALA A 667 -1.35 32.97 -24.22
N ASN A 668 -0.34 32.10 -24.29
CA ASN A 668 0.74 32.14 -25.28
C ASN A 668 1.52 30.81 -25.33
N SER A 669 2.37 30.63 -26.35
CA SER A 669 3.16 29.41 -26.57
C SER A 669 4.22 29.18 -25.48
N VAL A 670 4.83 30.24 -24.93
CA VAL A 670 5.87 30.12 -23.89
C VAL A 670 5.30 29.63 -22.56
N ALA A 671 4.07 30.04 -22.23
CA ALA A 671 3.36 29.62 -21.03
C ALA A 671 3.09 28.12 -21.05
N ILE A 672 2.58 27.57 -22.16
CA ILE A 672 2.41 26.12 -22.29
C ILE A 672 3.76 25.39 -22.37
N SER A 673 4.77 25.93 -23.07
CA SER A 673 6.11 25.31 -23.10
C SER A 673 6.80 25.24 -21.74
N SER A 674 6.46 26.13 -20.79
CA SER A 674 6.96 26.06 -19.41
C SER A 674 6.51 24.79 -18.67
N ILE A 675 5.52 24.06 -19.19
CA ILE A 675 5.08 22.79 -18.59
C ILE A 675 6.12 21.69 -18.71
N PHE A 676 6.97 21.74 -19.75
CA PHE A 676 8.04 20.77 -19.94
C PHE A 676 9.02 20.82 -18.76
N ASN A 677 9.42 22.04 -18.40
CA ASN A 677 10.26 22.29 -17.23
C ASN A 677 9.56 21.89 -15.94
N THR A 678 8.29 22.30 -15.78
CA THR A 678 7.48 22.00 -14.59
C THR A 678 7.36 20.50 -14.34
N ALA A 679 7.10 19.71 -15.38
CA ALA A 679 6.96 18.27 -15.27
C ALA A 679 8.24 17.63 -14.72
N ILE A 680 9.40 17.93 -15.33
CA ILE A 680 10.67 17.34 -14.92
C ILE A 680 11.04 17.77 -13.50
N ILE A 681 10.87 19.05 -13.16
CA ILE A 681 11.17 19.55 -11.81
C ILE A 681 10.32 18.80 -10.77
N ALA A 682 9.02 18.66 -11.02
CA ALA A 682 8.11 17.97 -10.12
C ALA A 682 8.45 16.47 -10.01
N ILE A 683 8.74 15.83 -11.13
CA ILE A 683 9.21 14.44 -11.19
C ILE A 683 10.50 14.25 -10.36
N TYR A 684 11.49 15.13 -10.52
CA TYR A 684 12.78 15.04 -9.82
C TYR A 684 12.64 15.29 -8.31
N PHE A 685 11.76 16.20 -7.87
CA PHE A 685 11.40 16.28 -6.45
C PHE A 685 10.78 14.97 -5.95
N GLY A 686 9.95 14.33 -6.78
CA GLY A 686 9.43 12.99 -6.55
C GLY A 686 10.57 11.98 -6.31
N TYR A 687 11.48 11.80 -7.28
CA TYR A 687 12.56 10.80 -7.25
C TYR A 687 13.61 11.04 -6.19
N MET A 688 13.94 12.30 -5.94
CA MET A 688 14.86 12.66 -4.86
C MET A 688 14.28 12.30 -3.49
N SER A 689 12.96 12.38 -3.29
CA SER A 689 12.35 12.15 -1.98
C SER A 689 12.73 10.79 -1.36
N PRO A 690 12.51 9.63 -2.00
CA PRO A 690 12.89 8.35 -1.41
C PRO A 690 14.41 8.14 -1.40
N ILE A 691 15.17 8.70 -2.35
CA ILE A 691 16.65 8.56 -2.38
C ILE A 691 17.26 9.32 -1.19
N ILE A 692 16.79 10.53 -0.92
CA ILE A 692 17.21 11.33 0.24
C ILE A 692 16.74 10.66 1.54
N SER A 693 15.49 10.18 1.62
CA SER A 693 15.02 9.44 2.79
C SER A 693 15.94 8.26 3.11
N ARG A 694 16.34 7.51 2.09
CA ARG A 694 17.28 6.40 2.23
C ARG A 694 18.66 6.86 2.72
N LEU A 695 19.22 7.94 2.16
CA LEU A 695 20.53 8.47 2.55
C LEU A 695 20.54 9.00 4.00
N ILE A 696 19.44 9.56 4.48
CA ILE A 696 19.34 10.15 5.83
C ILE A 696 19.13 9.07 6.89
N TRP A 697 18.18 8.15 6.67
CA TRP A 697 17.74 7.21 7.73
C TRP A 697 18.28 5.79 7.56
N ASN A 698 18.73 5.42 6.37
CA ASN A 698 19.35 4.13 6.05
C ASN A 698 18.54 2.88 6.50
N ASP A 699 17.23 3.01 6.63
CA ASP A 699 16.29 1.92 6.97
C ASP A 699 15.81 1.23 5.69
N PHE A 700 16.72 0.56 4.98
CA PHE A 700 16.47 -0.06 3.68
C PHE A 700 16.82 -1.54 3.67
N THR A 701 15.85 -2.36 3.30
CA THR A 701 16.03 -3.80 3.04
C THR A 701 16.26 -4.03 1.55
N PRO A 702 17.42 -4.55 1.12
CA PRO A 702 17.70 -4.81 -0.30
C PRO A 702 16.72 -5.79 -0.95
N GLY A 703 16.35 -5.51 -2.20
CA GLY A 703 15.64 -6.46 -3.07
C GLY A 703 16.59 -7.39 -3.81
N ILE A 704 16.08 -8.08 -4.84
CA ILE A 704 16.88 -8.97 -5.68
C ILE A 704 17.95 -8.19 -6.45
N PHE A 705 17.60 -7.00 -6.93
CA PHE A 705 18.54 -6.07 -7.55
C PHE A 705 19.06 -5.10 -6.50
N TYR A 706 20.38 -5.15 -6.25
CA TYR A 706 21.07 -4.31 -5.29
C TYR A 706 22.53 -4.06 -5.71
N LEU A 707 22.99 -2.81 -5.66
CA LEU A 707 24.35 -2.41 -6.03
C LEU A 707 25.40 -2.69 -4.95
N GLY A 708 24.97 -3.16 -3.77
CA GLY A 708 25.89 -3.45 -2.67
C GLY A 708 26.62 -2.18 -2.20
N ARG A 709 27.95 -2.27 -2.11
CA ARG A 709 28.82 -1.19 -1.63
C ARG A 709 28.72 0.11 -2.45
N PHE A 710 28.31 0.02 -3.72
CA PHE A 710 28.23 1.18 -4.61
C PHE A 710 26.91 1.94 -4.49
N SER A 711 25.93 1.38 -3.78
CA SER A 711 24.59 1.95 -3.69
C SER A 711 24.57 3.36 -3.08
N PHE A 712 25.38 3.60 -2.05
CA PHE A 712 25.50 4.92 -1.42
C PHE A 712 26.05 5.97 -2.40
N ILE A 713 27.18 5.67 -3.06
CA ILE A 713 27.83 6.58 -4.02
C ILE A 713 26.88 6.88 -5.18
N ASN A 714 26.22 5.85 -5.72
CA ASN A 714 25.24 6.01 -6.79
C ASN A 714 24.09 6.94 -6.39
N SER A 715 23.55 6.77 -5.17
CA SER A 715 22.45 7.59 -4.65
C SER A 715 22.85 9.06 -4.49
N VAL A 716 24.09 9.34 -4.04
CA VAL A 716 24.61 10.72 -3.95
C VAL A 716 24.74 11.35 -5.33
N VAL A 717 25.31 10.63 -6.31
CA VAL A 717 25.44 11.11 -7.69
C VAL A 717 24.08 11.41 -8.30
N ALA A 718 23.10 10.53 -8.11
CA ALA A 718 21.74 10.72 -8.61
C ALA A 718 21.08 11.99 -8.04
N VAL A 719 21.22 12.23 -6.74
CA VAL A 719 20.67 13.43 -6.07
C VAL A 719 21.36 14.71 -6.55
N LEU A 720 22.70 14.72 -6.66
CA LEU A 720 23.45 15.88 -7.16
C LEU A 720 23.06 16.23 -8.60
N TRP A 721 22.92 15.23 -9.46
CA TRP A 721 22.46 15.44 -10.84
C TRP A 721 21.05 16.04 -10.90
N MET A 722 20.09 15.47 -10.18
CA MET A 722 18.72 15.97 -10.18
C MET A 722 18.63 17.39 -9.61
N MET A 723 19.40 17.71 -8.56
CA MET A 723 19.49 19.09 -8.03
C MET A 723 20.04 20.07 -9.05
N PHE A 724 21.11 19.70 -9.76
CA PHE A 724 21.68 20.52 -10.82
C PHE A 724 20.66 20.81 -11.92
N ILE A 725 19.93 19.80 -12.38
CA ILE A 725 18.89 19.95 -13.40
C ILE A 725 17.71 20.79 -12.90
N ILE A 726 17.25 20.61 -11.66
CA ILE A 726 16.16 21.42 -11.10
C ILE A 726 16.54 22.91 -11.13
N VAL A 727 17.75 23.27 -10.68
CA VAL A 727 18.23 24.65 -10.72
C VAL A 727 18.22 25.16 -12.15
N LEU A 728 18.75 24.37 -13.07
CA LEU A 728 18.85 24.72 -14.49
C LEU A 728 17.50 24.98 -15.15
N LEU A 729 16.50 24.14 -14.89
CA LEU A 729 15.18 24.23 -15.52
C LEU A 729 14.31 25.39 -15.00
N PHE A 730 14.74 26.11 -13.96
CA PHE A 730 14.12 27.38 -13.57
C PHE A 730 14.63 28.56 -14.40
N PHE A 731 15.76 28.43 -15.09
CA PHE A 731 16.27 29.52 -15.91
C PHE A 731 15.52 29.62 -17.24
N PRO A 732 15.35 30.83 -17.77
CA PRO A 732 14.84 31.06 -19.12
C PRO A 732 15.83 30.59 -20.19
N THR A 733 15.33 30.34 -21.40
CA THR A 733 16.16 30.01 -22.55
C THR A 733 17.10 31.16 -22.92
N TYR A 734 16.66 32.40 -22.76
CA TYR A 734 17.40 33.62 -23.10
C TYR A 734 17.91 34.32 -21.84
N GLN A 735 19.07 34.97 -21.89
CA GLN A 735 19.66 35.64 -20.72
C GLN A 735 18.82 36.80 -20.18
N THR A 736 18.11 37.53 -21.05
CA THR A 736 17.29 38.69 -20.69
C THR A 736 15.87 38.53 -21.24
N PRO A 737 15.04 37.64 -20.66
CA PRO A 737 13.69 37.42 -21.15
C PRO A 737 12.79 38.61 -20.82
N ASN A 738 11.87 38.95 -21.72
CA ASN A 738 10.72 39.77 -21.39
C ASN A 738 9.59 38.92 -20.76
N ALA A 739 8.46 39.54 -20.42
CA ALA A 739 7.33 38.82 -19.81
C ALA A 739 6.74 37.71 -20.71
N GLU A 740 6.83 37.84 -22.03
CA GLU A 740 6.34 36.81 -22.95
C GLU A 740 7.35 35.66 -23.14
N GLN A 741 8.62 35.89 -22.84
CA GLN A 741 9.72 34.93 -23.00
C GLN A 741 10.14 34.26 -21.69
N MET A 742 9.57 34.70 -20.56
CA MET A 742 9.93 34.21 -19.24
C MET A 742 9.54 32.74 -19.04
N ASN A 743 10.42 31.99 -18.38
CA ASN A 743 10.10 30.64 -17.94
C ASN A 743 9.28 30.71 -16.63
N TYR A 744 8.01 30.33 -16.70
CA TYR A 744 7.08 30.44 -15.58
C TYR A 744 7.06 29.20 -14.66
N ALA A 745 7.95 28.23 -14.86
CA ALA A 745 8.01 27.01 -14.06
C ALA A 745 8.14 27.28 -12.54
N ILE A 746 8.89 28.31 -12.14
CA ILE A 746 9.05 28.68 -10.72
C ILE A 746 7.71 29.10 -10.08
N VAL A 747 6.84 29.76 -10.84
CA VAL A 747 5.52 30.18 -10.37
C VAL A 747 4.62 28.96 -10.17
N VAL A 748 4.62 28.03 -11.12
CA VAL A 748 3.80 26.81 -11.05
C VAL A 748 4.25 25.90 -9.92
N ILE A 749 5.56 25.63 -9.81
CA ILE A 749 6.11 24.81 -8.73
C ILE A 749 5.89 25.49 -7.37
N GLY A 750 6.16 26.79 -7.26
CA GLY A 750 5.93 27.55 -6.03
C GLY A 750 4.47 27.49 -5.57
N PHE A 751 3.53 27.69 -6.49
CA PHE A 751 2.10 27.55 -6.20
C PHE A 751 1.76 26.14 -5.69
N VAL A 752 2.25 25.08 -6.34
CA VAL A 752 1.96 23.71 -5.92
C VAL A 752 2.59 23.37 -4.58
N VAL A 753 3.83 23.80 -4.30
CA VAL A 753 4.46 23.62 -2.97
C VAL A 753 3.62 24.30 -1.89
N ILE A 754 3.22 25.55 -2.11
CA ILE A 754 2.39 26.32 -1.16
C ILE A 754 1.04 25.63 -0.98
N PHE A 755 0.38 25.24 -2.07
CA PHE A 755 -0.88 24.50 -2.03
C PHE A 755 -0.75 23.19 -1.26
N CYS A 756 0.30 22.41 -1.50
CA CYS A 756 0.55 21.14 -0.82
C CYS A 756 0.67 21.34 0.70
N LEU A 757 1.42 22.36 1.13
CA LEU A 757 1.60 22.68 2.54
C LEU A 757 0.31 23.22 3.16
N LEU A 758 -0.36 24.17 2.50
CA LEU A 758 -1.62 24.73 2.99
C LEU A 758 -2.69 23.65 3.09
N TYR A 759 -2.83 22.80 2.07
CA TYR A 759 -3.79 21.71 2.09
C TYR A 759 -3.43 20.66 3.14
N TYR A 760 -2.15 20.35 3.34
CA TYR A 760 -1.74 19.43 4.40
C TYR A 760 -2.07 19.97 5.80
N TYR A 761 -1.79 21.25 6.05
CA TYR A 761 -2.02 21.89 7.36
C TYR A 761 -3.40 22.52 7.51
N PHE A 762 -4.29 22.37 6.52
CA PHE A 762 -5.61 23.00 6.55
C PHE A 762 -6.41 22.52 7.77
N PRO A 763 -7.00 23.43 8.57
CA PRO A 763 -7.73 23.04 9.77
C PRO A 763 -8.89 22.09 9.48
N LYS A 764 -9.03 21.03 10.28
CA LYS A 764 -10.05 19.98 10.22
C LYS A 764 -10.03 19.09 8.96
N TYR A 765 -9.84 19.67 7.77
CA TYR A 765 -9.92 18.96 6.48
C TYR A 765 -8.57 18.77 5.78
N GLY A 766 -7.46 19.16 6.40
CA GLY A 766 -6.13 19.02 5.81
C GLY A 766 -5.50 17.66 6.04
N GLY A 767 -4.55 17.28 5.18
CA GLY A 767 -3.87 15.98 5.22
C GLY A 767 -3.32 15.59 6.61
N LYS A 768 -2.94 16.55 7.46
CA LYS A 768 -2.49 16.28 8.84
C LYS A 768 -3.55 15.59 9.69
N THR A 769 -4.85 15.78 9.44
CA THR A 769 -5.91 15.19 10.26
C THR A 769 -6.19 13.73 9.89
N PHE A 770 -6.16 13.39 8.59
CA PHE A 770 -6.58 12.08 8.10
C PHE A 770 -5.48 11.25 7.42
N PHE A 771 -4.48 11.88 6.80
CA PHE A 771 -3.44 11.18 6.05
C PHE A 771 -2.30 10.73 6.96
N ARG A 772 -1.95 9.45 6.87
CA ARG A 772 -0.86 8.83 7.66
C ARG A 772 0.20 8.16 6.77
N GLY A 773 0.10 8.33 5.45
CA GLY A 773 0.85 7.57 4.46
C GLY A 773 0.03 6.39 3.91
N PRO A 774 0.70 5.45 3.22
CA PRO A 774 0.12 4.22 2.72
C PRO A 774 -0.84 3.51 3.69
N VAL A 775 -2.06 3.20 3.23
CA VAL A 775 -3.09 2.54 4.04
C VAL A 775 -3.04 1.04 3.76
N ARG A 776 -2.90 0.24 4.83
CA ARG A 776 -2.89 -1.21 4.71
C ARG A 776 -4.27 -1.71 4.28
N THR A 777 -4.32 -2.56 3.26
CA THR A 777 -5.58 -3.15 2.78
C THR A 777 -5.72 -4.63 3.17
N THR A 778 -4.66 -5.25 3.72
CA THR A 778 -4.61 -6.63 4.22
C THR A 778 -4.86 -6.75 5.73
N ASP A 779 -5.32 -7.93 6.17
CA ASP A 779 -5.44 -8.24 7.60
C ASP A 779 -4.04 -8.50 8.18
N SER A 780 -3.72 -7.94 9.34
CA SER A 780 -2.37 -7.99 9.96
C SER A 780 -1.83 -9.42 10.17
N ASN A 781 -2.72 -10.39 10.32
CA ASN A 781 -2.36 -11.81 10.48
C ASN A 781 -1.88 -12.46 9.17
N LEU A 782 -2.32 -11.94 8.01
CA LEU A 782 -1.92 -12.43 6.69
C LEU A 782 -0.52 -11.92 6.30
N GLU A 783 -0.17 -10.70 6.72
CA GLU A 783 1.11 -10.02 6.41
C GLU A 783 2.31 -10.73 7.06
N VAL A 784 2.26 -10.92 8.39
CA VAL A 784 3.32 -11.59 9.17
C VAL A 784 3.60 -12.99 8.60
N LEU A 785 2.54 -13.67 8.17
CA LEU A 785 2.62 -15.03 7.64
C LEU A 785 3.31 -15.07 6.27
N VAL A 786 3.06 -14.07 5.42
CA VAL A 786 3.67 -13.99 4.10
C VAL A 786 5.10 -13.44 4.14
N GLU A 787 5.39 -12.45 4.99
CA GLU A 787 6.72 -11.87 5.18
C GLU A 787 7.74 -12.90 5.70
N THR A 788 7.30 -13.79 6.61
CA THR A 788 8.11 -14.91 7.14
C THR A 788 8.34 -16.02 6.10
N THR A 789 7.42 -16.18 5.14
CA THR A 789 7.52 -17.18 4.05
C THR A 789 8.48 -16.71 2.95
N ILE A 790 8.46 -15.42 2.60
CA ILE A 790 9.26 -14.85 1.50
C ILE A 790 10.73 -14.68 1.89
N THR A 791 11.04 -14.32 3.14
CA THR A 791 12.43 -14.17 3.62
C THR A 791 13.21 -15.48 3.75
N ARG A 792 12.55 -16.64 3.58
CA ARG A 792 13.20 -17.97 3.57
C ARG A 792 13.51 -18.51 2.17
N PHE A 793 13.16 -17.79 1.10
CA PHE A 793 13.56 -18.07 -0.29
C PHE A 793 14.57 -17.03 -0.79
#